data_AF-B3PN32-F1
#
_entry.id   AF-B3PN32-F1
#
_cell.length_a   1.000
_cell.length_b   1.000
_cell.length_c   1.000
_cell.angle_alpha   90.00
_cell.angle_beta   90.00
_cell.angle_gamma   90.00
#
_symmetry.space_group_name_H-M   'P 1'
#
loop_
_entity.id
_entity.type
_entity.pdbx_description
1 polymer ?
#
loop_
_entity_poly.entity_id
_entity_poly.type
_entity_poly.pdbx_seq_one_letter_code
_entity_poly.pdbx_strand_id
1 'polypeptide(L)'
;MINKKKFSLAIATLLPLMAASAVAISCVSAINQDARKVTLDVEGKADKYAKDVTEKDLKAANLDTTKYDLNVVKITPKGTKLVVEFTITDKNSKAVSEKRTFEISGFKSAVEKVAKQILDIKDEFYDELAEQKLNKVYVPSEEQSKKIAEIATKYINKLEALDENDLTPDSLAWARALKYDWEILKGNHEKGLRYVFATFQWGAGSTYPMGGYSRGTLNAATQGEQAVKNLMEAIDLNLVPSKVYIKNVLALALKSFYMNEIKEFMGTNKEEIKLSDLIKVSDKPQSEWSTKDWRNKFFHEYATTYYKASKYGFGENVEELKLTKKNDKNEVENTIQYVEKDKNVSVYGIGLTEKDLKQDKVGLGFMPGTPGKITGKDIYDQLSKMNSTSNLTPNEVYKKGITSTQSSIDNMKAIASEVAKLIAGESGEWKAKYRYDEDGVGPEEVKEVESVIRKQNGEIDIAEFNKWLNAEDFFFGREDSTYYSEEKIKEIDADKSLDKAREKLEGLGYSFLQKDTTKYGNITNKQFYYGALEAFKGYYQFKETTQKYGASFFGKEVPDYDVDTYDYSERERSGVGAYNSGTKNFYFNADPYYGLPKWSVTSFANHESMMGHHNQLMYAENHIAKIGEHSLPNGTFRYTSYVEGWALFMEWFGIEAGFYGTPDYKNNDYYAKPTDFTTAKGITSFFKAKNSNDVTAEEIKKIKDLHGGVYWSKVDPENKLSEKERAAKAVKLVNMLQYYGALNETQLRNMRLAIDSAYHSDGVETANPDLPRGASIHQAREYMKKNSALGIGDITSDSRRYFGYVGQAISYNSGKEVFLDIYKAVQKKLGLTREQFINAKTDAEGEHGEIKKLFDWFLRNSALPMETLREVIYKAYGITK
;
A
#
# COMPACT_ATOMS: atom_id res chain seq x y z
N MET A 1 -66.87 -49.63 59.17
CA MET A 1 -68.10 -50.17 58.54
C MET A 1 -67.90 -50.12 57.03
N ILE A 2 -67.75 -51.27 56.37
CA ILE A 2 -68.76 -51.93 55.51
C ILE A 2 -68.76 -51.34 54.08
N ASN A 3 -68.73 -52.07 52.96
CA ASN A 3 -68.30 -53.42 52.59
C ASN A 3 -68.54 -53.59 51.05
N LYS A 4 -67.79 -54.52 50.44
CA LYS A 4 -68.20 -55.46 49.35
C LYS A 4 -68.43 -55.01 47.89
N LYS A 5 -67.50 -55.48 47.04
CA LYS A 5 -67.64 -56.55 46.00
C LYS A 5 -68.96 -56.69 45.20
N LYS A 6 -68.86 -56.80 43.86
CA LYS A 6 -68.99 -58.03 43.00
C LYS A 6 -69.21 -57.61 41.52
N PHE A 7 -68.36 -58.04 40.56
CA PHE A 7 -68.52 -59.15 39.56
C PHE A 7 -69.68 -58.91 38.56
N SER A 8 -69.60 -59.12 37.23
CA SER A 8 -68.91 -60.16 36.43
C SER A 8 -68.97 -59.94 34.90
N LEU A 9 -67.88 -60.35 34.21
CA LEU A 9 -67.72 -61.07 32.92
C LEU A 9 -68.91 -61.32 31.95
N ALA A 10 -68.68 -61.16 30.63
CA ALA A 10 -68.75 -62.22 29.60
C ALA A 10 -68.27 -61.75 28.21
N ILE A 11 -67.72 -62.69 27.44
CA ILE A 11 -66.83 -62.58 26.26
C ILE A 11 -67.54 -62.98 24.95
N ALA A 12 -67.03 -62.45 23.84
CA ALA A 12 -67.03 -62.95 22.44
C ALA A 12 -68.25 -62.71 21.53
N THR A 13 -68.03 -61.95 20.46
CA THR A 13 -67.87 -62.48 19.08
C THR A 13 -67.49 -61.35 18.11
N LEU A 14 -66.46 -61.59 17.27
CA LEU A 14 -66.26 -61.12 15.87
C LEU A 14 -64.76 -60.96 15.53
N LEU A 15 -64.11 -62.08 15.17
CA LEU A 15 -63.18 -62.12 14.03
C LEU A 15 -64.07 -62.21 12.78
N PRO A 16 -63.94 -61.35 11.76
CA PRO A 16 -62.73 -61.22 10.94
C PRO A 16 -62.47 -59.77 10.43
N LEU A 17 -61.55 -59.04 11.05
CA LEU A 17 -61.00 -57.79 10.47
C LEU A 17 -59.49 -57.59 10.67
N MET A 18 -58.80 -58.52 11.34
CA MET A 18 -57.36 -58.37 11.66
C MET A 18 -56.39 -59.05 10.67
N ALA A 19 -56.86 -59.86 9.71
CA ALA A 19 -55.97 -60.51 8.74
C ALA A 19 -55.49 -59.55 7.63
N ALA A 20 -56.32 -58.60 7.19
CA ALA A 20 -55.95 -57.64 6.15
C ALA A 20 -54.94 -56.59 6.66
N SER A 21 -55.07 -56.17 7.92
CA SER A 21 -54.21 -55.15 8.55
C SER A 21 -52.80 -55.67 8.84
N ALA A 22 -52.66 -56.94 9.26
CA ALA A 22 -51.36 -57.55 9.54
C ALA A 22 -50.54 -57.83 8.28
N VAL A 23 -51.19 -58.19 7.16
CA VAL A 23 -50.53 -58.40 5.86
C VAL A 23 -50.09 -57.08 5.22
N ALA A 24 -50.87 -56.00 5.37
CA ALA A 24 -50.48 -54.67 4.91
C ALA A 24 -49.27 -54.12 5.70
N ILE A 25 -49.23 -54.31 7.02
CA ILE A 25 -48.11 -53.86 7.88
C ILE A 25 -46.83 -54.69 7.62
N SER A 26 -46.94 -56.00 7.35
CA SER A 26 -45.78 -56.84 7.02
C SER A 26 -45.23 -56.60 5.61
N CYS A 27 -46.09 -56.24 4.64
CA CYS A 27 -45.65 -55.84 3.30
C CYS A 27 -44.89 -54.50 3.31
N VAL A 28 -45.36 -53.52 4.11
CA VAL A 28 -44.71 -52.21 4.23
C VAL A 28 -43.34 -52.31 4.94
N SER A 29 -43.15 -53.21 5.90
CA SER A 29 -41.85 -53.41 6.54
C SER A 29 -40.82 -54.06 5.60
N ALA A 30 -41.25 -55.01 4.75
CA ALA A 30 -40.40 -55.69 3.78
C ALA A 30 -39.97 -54.77 2.63
N ILE A 31 -40.90 -54.01 2.03
CA ILE A 31 -40.56 -53.04 0.97
C ILE A 31 -39.63 -51.95 1.49
N ASN A 32 -39.78 -51.52 2.74
CA ASN A 32 -38.87 -50.56 3.36
C ASN A 32 -37.46 -51.11 3.54
N GLN A 33 -37.31 -52.41 3.86
CA GLN A 33 -36.01 -53.06 3.98
C GLN A 33 -35.30 -53.17 2.62
N ASP A 34 -36.05 -53.49 1.56
CA ASP A 34 -35.52 -53.57 0.20
C ASP A 34 -35.15 -52.19 -0.35
N ALA A 35 -35.95 -51.16 -0.07
CA ALA A 35 -35.63 -49.77 -0.40
C ALA A 35 -34.31 -49.28 0.21
N ARG A 36 -33.86 -49.84 1.35
CA ARG A 36 -32.56 -49.48 1.95
C ARG A 36 -31.36 -50.00 1.18
N LYS A 37 -31.55 -51.05 0.37
CA LYS A 37 -30.48 -51.71 -0.40
C LYS A 37 -30.23 -51.01 -1.74
N VAL A 38 -31.23 -50.29 -2.26
CA VAL A 38 -31.16 -49.56 -3.52
C VAL A 38 -30.07 -48.49 -3.45
N THR A 39 -29.16 -48.54 -4.41
CA THR A 39 -28.16 -47.50 -4.63
C THR A 39 -28.41 -46.83 -5.97
N LEU A 40 -28.03 -45.57 -6.11
CA LEU A 40 -28.18 -44.80 -7.35
C LEU A 40 -26.81 -44.35 -7.85
N ASP A 41 -26.62 -44.31 -9.16
CA ASP A 41 -25.43 -43.71 -9.78
C ASP A 41 -25.76 -43.02 -11.11
N VAL A 42 -24.82 -42.25 -11.64
CA VAL A 42 -24.89 -41.64 -12.98
C VAL A 42 -23.67 -42.06 -13.79
N GLU A 43 -23.90 -42.61 -14.98
CA GLU A 43 -22.81 -43.00 -15.88
C GLU A 43 -22.08 -41.77 -16.41
N GLY A 44 -20.74 -41.84 -16.43
CA GLY A 44 -19.90 -40.73 -16.84
C GLY A 44 -20.03 -39.50 -15.93
N LYS A 45 -20.43 -39.67 -14.67
CA LYS A 45 -20.62 -38.55 -13.72
C LYS A 45 -19.39 -37.65 -13.60
N ALA A 46 -18.18 -38.20 -13.70
CA ALA A 46 -16.93 -37.45 -13.72
C ALA A 46 -16.85 -36.41 -14.85
N ASP A 47 -17.66 -36.57 -15.90
CA ASP A 47 -17.73 -35.66 -17.05
C ASP A 47 -18.97 -34.75 -17.08
N LYS A 48 -19.90 -34.91 -16.14
CA LYS A 48 -21.18 -34.19 -16.08
C LYS A 48 -21.22 -33.23 -14.88
N TYR A 49 -21.96 -32.13 -14.98
CA TYR A 49 -22.30 -31.30 -13.82
C TYR A 49 -23.56 -31.85 -13.14
N ALA A 50 -23.59 -31.86 -11.81
CA ALA A 50 -24.76 -32.33 -11.06
C ALA A 50 -26.05 -31.58 -11.43
N LYS A 51 -25.94 -30.29 -11.80
CA LYS A 51 -27.10 -29.45 -12.20
C LYS A 51 -27.73 -29.87 -13.53
N ASP A 52 -27.00 -30.59 -14.37
CA ASP A 52 -27.47 -31.04 -15.69
C ASP A 52 -28.06 -32.46 -15.64
N VAL A 53 -28.03 -33.12 -14.47
CA VAL A 53 -28.53 -34.49 -14.30
C VAL A 53 -30.04 -34.49 -14.15
N THR A 54 -30.71 -35.32 -14.95
CA THR A 54 -32.15 -35.55 -14.88
C THR A 54 -32.48 -36.95 -14.35
N GLU A 55 -33.75 -37.25 -14.11
CA GLU A 55 -34.18 -38.60 -13.69
C GLU A 55 -33.72 -39.70 -14.68
N LYS A 56 -33.64 -39.38 -15.98
CA LYS A 56 -33.23 -40.32 -17.04
C LYS A 56 -31.77 -40.72 -16.96
N ASP A 57 -30.94 -39.94 -16.28
CA ASP A 57 -29.52 -40.20 -16.11
C ASP A 57 -29.22 -41.15 -14.94
N LEU A 58 -30.22 -41.40 -14.06
CA LEU A 58 -30.06 -42.20 -12.86
C LEU A 58 -30.13 -43.69 -13.17
N LYS A 59 -29.12 -44.43 -12.70
CA LYS A 59 -29.06 -45.89 -12.73
C LYS A 59 -29.22 -46.42 -11.32
N ALA A 60 -30.26 -47.21 -11.10
CA ALA A 60 -30.45 -47.93 -9.85
C ALA A 60 -29.73 -49.28 -9.90
N ALA A 61 -29.02 -49.60 -8.82
CA ALA A 61 -28.49 -50.93 -8.55
C ALA A 61 -29.16 -51.51 -7.29
N ASN A 62 -29.12 -52.84 -7.18
CA ASN A 62 -29.76 -53.59 -6.09
C ASN A 62 -31.29 -53.38 -5.96
N LEU A 63 -31.95 -53.02 -7.06
CA LEU A 63 -33.40 -52.98 -7.19
C LEU A 63 -33.88 -54.19 -7.98
N ASP A 64 -34.79 -54.98 -7.41
CA ASP A 64 -35.50 -56.02 -8.16
C ASP A 64 -36.58 -55.37 -9.03
N THR A 65 -36.23 -55.10 -10.29
CA THR A 65 -37.10 -54.44 -11.26
C THR A 65 -38.26 -55.32 -11.73
N THR A 66 -38.23 -56.63 -11.44
CA THR A 66 -39.38 -57.51 -11.70
C THR A 66 -40.48 -57.33 -10.65
N LYS A 67 -40.10 -56.90 -9.44
CA LYS A 67 -41.00 -56.72 -8.30
C LYS A 67 -41.38 -55.26 -8.02
N TYR A 68 -40.45 -54.33 -8.22
CA TYR A 68 -40.61 -52.93 -7.82
C TYR A 68 -40.39 -51.94 -8.96
N ASP A 69 -41.13 -50.83 -8.93
CA ASP A 69 -40.85 -49.61 -9.72
C ASP A 69 -40.11 -48.60 -8.84
N LEU A 70 -39.08 -47.95 -9.38
CA LEU A 70 -38.40 -46.82 -8.72
C LEU A 70 -39.16 -45.53 -9.06
N ASN A 71 -39.46 -44.72 -8.04
CA ASN A 71 -40.03 -43.39 -8.24
C ASN A 71 -39.09 -42.34 -7.67
N VAL A 72 -38.55 -41.48 -8.53
CA VAL A 72 -37.73 -40.35 -8.07
C VAL A 72 -38.67 -39.22 -7.62
N VAL A 73 -38.55 -38.84 -6.36
CA VAL A 73 -39.38 -37.80 -5.74
C VAL A 73 -38.77 -36.42 -5.95
N LYS A 74 -37.44 -36.31 -5.82
CA LYS A 74 -36.73 -35.04 -5.97
C LYS A 74 -35.26 -35.28 -6.28
N ILE A 75 -34.72 -34.49 -7.20
CA ILE A 75 -33.29 -34.40 -7.46
C ILE A 75 -32.83 -33.01 -7.00
N THR A 76 -31.80 -32.96 -6.15
CA THR A 76 -31.23 -31.72 -5.63
C THR A 76 -29.72 -31.71 -5.87
N PRO A 77 -29.22 -30.95 -6.86
CA PRO A 77 -27.78 -30.78 -7.06
C PRO A 77 -27.16 -30.01 -5.88
N LYS A 78 -25.97 -30.43 -5.46
CA LYS A 78 -25.18 -29.84 -4.38
C LYS A 78 -23.69 -29.85 -4.75
N GLY A 79 -23.25 -28.87 -5.54
CA GLY A 79 -21.86 -28.78 -6.00
C GLY A 79 -21.47 -29.98 -6.87
N THR A 80 -20.46 -30.74 -6.45
CA THR A 80 -20.00 -31.99 -7.10
C THR A 80 -20.82 -33.23 -6.69
N LYS A 81 -21.96 -33.02 -6.03
CA LYS A 81 -22.85 -34.05 -5.51
C LYS A 81 -24.27 -33.88 -6.04
N LEU A 82 -25.00 -34.98 -6.09
CA LEU A 82 -26.43 -35.04 -6.41
C LEU A 82 -27.16 -35.78 -5.30
N VAL A 83 -28.10 -35.12 -4.65
CA VAL A 83 -28.96 -35.74 -3.64
C VAL A 83 -30.27 -36.13 -4.30
N VAL A 84 -30.59 -37.42 -4.29
CA VAL A 84 -31.80 -37.98 -4.88
C VAL A 84 -32.70 -38.51 -3.77
N GLU A 85 -33.90 -37.96 -3.67
CA GLU A 85 -34.99 -38.52 -2.88
C GLU A 85 -35.81 -39.48 -3.74
N PHE A 86 -36.03 -40.71 -3.29
CA PHE A 86 -36.78 -41.72 -4.04
C PHE A 86 -37.65 -42.59 -3.13
N THR A 87 -38.65 -43.25 -3.72
CA THR A 87 -39.39 -44.37 -3.15
C THR A 87 -39.38 -45.54 -4.12
N ILE A 88 -39.73 -46.73 -3.65
CA ILE A 88 -40.04 -47.86 -4.53
C ILE A 88 -41.50 -48.27 -4.35
N THR A 89 -42.15 -48.71 -5.42
CA THR A 89 -43.54 -49.19 -5.41
C THR A 89 -43.59 -50.65 -5.83
N ASP A 90 -44.23 -51.50 -5.04
CA ASP A 90 -44.45 -52.90 -5.41
C ASP A 90 -45.49 -53.01 -6.54
N LYS A 91 -45.13 -53.72 -7.61
CA LYS A 91 -45.92 -53.82 -8.83
C LYS A 91 -47.26 -54.51 -8.62
N ASN A 92 -47.31 -55.47 -7.68
CA ASN A 92 -48.49 -56.30 -7.43
C ASN A 92 -49.40 -55.66 -6.38
N SER A 93 -48.85 -55.32 -5.21
CA SER A 93 -49.61 -54.80 -4.08
C SER A 93 -49.86 -53.29 -4.14
N LYS A 94 -49.14 -52.58 -5.00
CA LYS A 94 -49.12 -51.11 -5.08
C LYS A 94 -48.69 -50.40 -3.78
N ALA A 95 -48.10 -51.14 -2.83
CA ALA A 95 -47.52 -50.56 -1.62
C ALA A 95 -46.29 -49.71 -1.98
N VAL A 96 -46.10 -48.57 -1.30
CA VAL A 96 -45.00 -47.63 -1.52
C VAL A 96 -44.10 -47.61 -0.29
N SER A 97 -42.79 -47.63 -0.49
CA SER A 97 -41.81 -47.49 0.59
C SER A 97 -41.84 -46.10 1.21
N GLU A 98 -41.27 -45.99 2.42
CA GLU A 98 -40.82 -44.72 2.97
C GLU A 98 -39.82 -44.03 2.02
N LYS A 99 -39.80 -42.70 2.07
CA LYS A 99 -38.86 -41.90 1.29
C LYS A 99 -37.43 -42.17 1.74
N ARG A 100 -36.55 -42.39 0.78
CA ARG A 100 -35.11 -42.59 0.96
C ARG A 100 -34.35 -41.44 0.30
N THR A 101 -33.20 -41.12 0.87
CA THR A 101 -32.26 -40.15 0.29
C THR A 101 -30.96 -40.87 -0.03
N PHE A 102 -30.44 -40.67 -1.24
CA PHE A 102 -29.16 -41.20 -1.68
C PHE A 102 -28.30 -40.07 -2.25
N GLU A 103 -27.02 -40.04 -1.91
CA GLU A 103 -26.08 -39.04 -2.39
C GLU A 103 -25.11 -39.66 -3.40
N ILE A 104 -25.10 -39.12 -4.61
CA ILE A 104 -24.16 -39.48 -5.66
C ILE A 104 -23.06 -38.41 -5.68
N SER A 105 -21.80 -38.82 -5.52
CA SER A 105 -20.63 -37.91 -5.56
C SER A 105 -19.77 -38.15 -6.81
N GLY A 106 -18.94 -37.16 -7.15
CA GLY A 106 -17.96 -37.27 -8.24
C GLY A 106 -18.38 -36.59 -9.55
N PHE A 107 -19.24 -35.57 -9.48
CA PHE A 107 -19.59 -34.71 -10.63
C PHE A 107 -18.55 -33.60 -10.85
N LYS A 108 -18.49 -33.05 -12.07
CA LYS A 108 -17.69 -31.85 -12.38
C LYS A 108 -18.12 -30.67 -11.52
N SER A 109 -17.15 -29.86 -11.11
CA SER A 109 -17.39 -28.64 -10.35
C SER A 109 -17.85 -27.51 -11.25
N ALA A 110 -19.09 -27.04 -11.08
CA ALA A 110 -19.60 -25.85 -11.78
C ALA A 110 -18.73 -24.60 -11.51
N VAL A 111 -18.08 -24.57 -10.35
CA VAL A 111 -17.14 -23.51 -9.95
C VAL A 111 -15.85 -23.55 -10.78
N GLU A 112 -15.32 -24.74 -11.09
CA GLU A 112 -14.16 -24.88 -11.97
C GLU A 112 -14.48 -24.49 -13.42
N LYS A 113 -15.70 -24.75 -13.88
CA LYS A 113 -16.17 -24.31 -15.21
C LYS A 113 -16.07 -22.79 -15.35
N VAL A 114 -16.58 -22.04 -14.37
CA VAL A 114 -16.58 -20.57 -14.42
C VAL A 114 -15.16 -20.02 -14.25
N ALA A 115 -14.36 -20.62 -13.37
CA ALA A 115 -12.94 -20.28 -13.25
C ALA A 115 -12.20 -20.43 -14.59
N LYS A 116 -12.39 -21.56 -15.29
CA LYS A 116 -11.84 -21.76 -16.63
C LYS A 116 -12.37 -20.73 -17.63
N GLN A 117 -13.67 -20.46 -17.64
CA GLN A 117 -14.27 -19.49 -18.55
C GLN A 117 -13.67 -18.08 -18.37
N ILE A 118 -13.39 -17.65 -17.13
CA ILE A 118 -12.73 -16.36 -16.85
C ILE A 118 -11.30 -16.35 -17.43
N LEU A 119 -10.54 -17.43 -17.26
CA LEU A 119 -9.20 -17.54 -17.82
C LEU A 119 -9.20 -17.56 -19.35
N ASP A 120 -10.13 -18.29 -19.96
CA ASP A 120 -10.30 -18.32 -21.42
C ASP A 120 -10.62 -16.90 -21.96
N ILE A 121 -11.54 -16.16 -21.32
CA ILE A 121 -11.84 -14.76 -21.66
C ILE A 121 -10.61 -13.86 -21.55
N LYS A 122 -9.78 -14.05 -20.51
CA LYS A 122 -8.53 -13.31 -20.32
C LYS A 122 -7.54 -13.61 -21.43
N ASP A 123 -7.34 -14.88 -21.77
CA ASP A 123 -6.36 -15.29 -22.77
C ASP A 123 -6.79 -14.82 -24.17
N GLU A 124 -8.08 -14.97 -24.52
CA GLU A 124 -8.66 -14.43 -25.76
C GLU A 124 -8.44 -12.90 -25.89
N PHE A 125 -8.56 -12.14 -24.80
CA PHE A 125 -8.30 -10.69 -24.80
C PHE A 125 -6.84 -10.38 -25.20
N TYR A 126 -5.87 -11.07 -24.58
CA TYR A 126 -4.45 -10.84 -24.87
C TYR A 126 -4.04 -11.37 -26.25
N ASP A 127 -4.63 -12.47 -26.70
CA ASP A 127 -4.42 -13.02 -28.03
C ASP A 127 -4.93 -12.06 -29.10
N GLU A 128 -6.13 -11.50 -28.96
CA GLU A 128 -6.67 -10.53 -29.92
C GLU A 128 -5.83 -9.24 -29.98
N LEU A 129 -5.33 -8.76 -28.83
CA LEU A 129 -4.35 -7.65 -28.83
C LEU A 129 -3.05 -8.04 -29.56
N ALA A 130 -2.56 -9.27 -29.40
CA ALA A 130 -1.34 -9.73 -30.06
C ALA A 130 -1.51 -9.88 -31.57
N GLU A 131 -2.61 -10.49 -32.01
CA GLU A 131 -2.98 -10.66 -33.41
C GLU A 131 -3.08 -9.31 -34.14
N GLN A 132 -3.63 -8.30 -33.47
CA GLN A 132 -3.72 -6.93 -33.99
C GLN A 132 -2.45 -6.08 -33.78
N LYS A 133 -1.39 -6.66 -33.20
CA LYS A 133 -0.11 -5.98 -32.87
C LYS A 133 -0.28 -4.78 -31.92
N LEU A 134 -1.20 -4.89 -30.98
CA LEU A 134 -1.53 -3.88 -29.97
C LEU A 134 -0.94 -4.18 -28.59
N ASN A 135 -0.50 -5.41 -28.33
CA ASN A 135 0.02 -5.86 -27.02
C ASN A 135 1.39 -5.28 -26.61
N LYS A 136 2.11 -4.58 -27.51
CA LYS A 136 3.42 -3.95 -27.24
C LYS A 136 3.46 -2.48 -27.68
N VAL A 137 2.30 -1.82 -27.67
CA VAL A 137 2.18 -0.41 -28.05
C VAL A 137 2.36 0.48 -26.81
N TYR A 138 3.56 1.01 -26.63
CA TYR A 138 3.90 1.84 -25.45
C TYR A 138 3.65 3.33 -25.64
N VAL A 139 3.66 3.81 -26.89
CA VAL A 139 3.28 5.17 -27.27
C VAL A 139 2.26 5.06 -28.39
N PRO A 140 0.97 4.91 -28.05
CA PRO A 140 -0.06 4.61 -29.03
C PRO A 140 -0.38 5.82 -29.91
N SER A 141 -0.69 5.56 -31.17
CA SER A 141 -1.41 6.51 -32.02
C SER A 141 -2.90 6.60 -31.61
N GLU A 142 -3.62 7.53 -32.21
CA GLU A 142 -5.08 7.64 -32.04
C GLU A 142 -5.82 6.37 -32.44
N GLU A 143 -5.50 5.85 -33.63
CA GLU A 143 -6.15 4.67 -34.18
C GLU A 143 -5.90 3.45 -33.30
N GLN A 144 -4.67 3.27 -32.82
CA GLN A 144 -4.32 2.19 -31.90
C GLN A 144 -5.06 2.32 -30.57
N SER A 145 -5.12 3.53 -30.01
CA SER A 145 -5.85 3.79 -28.75
C SER A 145 -7.32 3.45 -28.88
N LYS A 146 -7.95 3.82 -30.00
CA LYS A 146 -9.36 3.49 -30.29
C LYS A 146 -9.58 1.98 -30.38
N LYS A 147 -8.74 1.25 -31.14
CA LYS A 147 -8.85 -0.22 -31.26
C LYS A 147 -8.67 -0.92 -29.92
N ILE A 148 -7.71 -0.49 -29.10
CA ILE A 148 -7.50 -1.07 -27.76
C ILE A 148 -8.74 -0.84 -26.88
N ALA A 149 -9.33 0.35 -26.89
CA ALA A 149 -10.55 0.65 -26.14
C ALA A 149 -11.77 -0.17 -26.61
N GLU A 150 -11.89 -0.41 -27.92
CA GLU A 150 -12.94 -1.26 -28.51
C GLU A 150 -12.78 -2.73 -28.08
N ILE A 151 -11.56 -3.27 -28.15
CA ILE A 151 -11.24 -4.62 -27.67
C ILE A 151 -11.53 -4.74 -26.17
N ALA A 152 -11.04 -3.80 -25.35
CA ALA A 152 -11.33 -3.78 -23.92
C ALA A 152 -12.84 -3.80 -23.64
N THR A 153 -13.63 -2.99 -24.35
CA THR A 153 -15.09 -2.97 -24.23
C THR A 153 -15.73 -4.31 -24.56
N LYS A 154 -15.29 -4.98 -25.64
CA LYS A 154 -15.79 -6.31 -26.05
C LYS A 154 -15.60 -7.35 -24.94
N TYR A 155 -14.43 -7.38 -24.29
CA TYR A 155 -14.12 -8.38 -23.27
C TYR A 155 -14.66 -8.02 -21.88
N ILE A 156 -14.81 -6.74 -21.55
CA ILE A 156 -15.59 -6.29 -20.39
C ILE A 156 -17.02 -6.84 -20.48
N ASN A 157 -17.68 -6.71 -21.64
CA ASN A 157 -19.04 -7.22 -21.83
C ASN A 157 -19.12 -8.76 -21.67
N LYS A 158 -18.08 -9.50 -22.06
CA LYS A 158 -18.00 -10.95 -21.85
C LYS A 158 -17.94 -11.31 -20.36
N LEU A 159 -17.18 -10.56 -19.55
CA LEU A 159 -17.11 -10.76 -18.11
C LEU A 159 -18.43 -10.35 -17.41
N GLU A 160 -19.10 -9.30 -17.89
CA GLU A 160 -20.40 -8.87 -17.37
C GLU A 160 -21.53 -9.86 -17.67
N ALA A 161 -21.39 -10.67 -18.73
CA ALA A 161 -22.37 -11.70 -19.10
C ALA A 161 -22.27 -12.99 -18.26
N LEU A 162 -21.30 -13.10 -17.34
CA LEU A 162 -21.18 -14.24 -16.43
C LEU A 162 -22.33 -14.24 -15.41
N ASP A 163 -22.88 -15.42 -15.10
CA ASP A 163 -23.90 -15.56 -14.06
C ASP A 163 -23.26 -15.37 -12.67
N GLU A 164 -23.64 -14.29 -11.99
CA GLU A 164 -23.10 -13.93 -10.67
C GLU A 164 -23.38 -14.99 -9.58
N ASN A 165 -24.41 -15.82 -9.78
CA ASN A 165 -24.75 -16.91 -8.87
C ASN A 165 -23.74 -18.07 -8.91
N ASP A 166 -23.07 -18.26 -10.05
CA ASP A 166 -22.06 -19.30 -10.21
C ASP A 166 -20.66 -18.85 -9.69
N LEU A 167 -20.48 -17.55 -9.38
CA LEU A 167 -19.20 -17.00 -8.88
C LEU A 167 -18.99 -17.24 -7.38
N THR A 168 -17.97 -18.00 -7.02
CA THR A 168 -17.38 -17.99 -5.66
C THR A 168 -16.69 -16.66 -5.37
N PRO A 169 -16.34 -16.33 -4.11
CA PRO A 169 -15.62 -15.08 -3.86
C PRO A 169 -14.26 -14.98 -4.59
N ASP A 170 -13.51 -16.08 -4.76
CA ASP A 170 -12.25 -16.04 -5.53
C ASP A 170 -12.49 -15.83 -7.03
N SER A 171 -13.45 -16.54 -7.64
CA SER A 171 -13.77 -16.32 -9.07
C SER A 171 -14.42 -14.95 -9.31
N LEU A 172 -15.16 -14.42 -8.34
CA LEU A 172 -15.61 -13.03 -8.34
C LEU A 172 -14.42 -12.06 -8.34
N ALA A 173 -13.41 -12.30 -7.49
CA ALA A 173 -12.20 -11.48 -7.44
C ALA A 173 -11.53 -11.42 -8.82
N TRP A 174 -11.38 -12.57 -9.48
CA TRP A 174 -10.75 -12.67 -10.80
C TRP A 174 -11.56 -11.94 -11.87
N ALA A 175 -12.86 -12.20 -11.97
CA ALA A 175 -13.72 -11.58 -12.97
C ALA A 175 -13.82 -10.06 -12.79
N ARG A 176 -14.05 -9.58 -11.55
CA ARG A 176 -14.20 -8.15 -11.27
C ARG A 176 -12.89 -7.38 -11.41
N ALA A 177 -11.77 -7.96 -11.00
CA ALA A 177 -10.48 -7.29 -11.13
C ALA A 177 -10.02 -7.22 -12.59
N LEU A 178 -10.21 -8.27 -13.41
CA LEU A 178 -9.95 -8.20 -14.86
C LEU A 178 -10.82 -7.13 -15.53
N LYS A 179 -12.11 -7.11 -15.18
CA LYS A 179 -13.05 -6.10 -15.69
C LYS A 179 -12.56 -4.68 -15.37
N TYR A 180 -12.24 -4.43 -14.10
CA TYR A 180 -11.75 -3.11 -13.66
C TYR A 180 -10.43 -2.74 -14.35
N ASP A 181 -9.50 -3.68 -14.50
CA ASP A 181 -8.23 -3.45 -15.18
C ASP A 181 -8.43 -3.02 -16.63
N TRP A 182 -9.37 -3.66 -17.33
CA TRP A 182 -9.72 -3.29 -18.70
C TRP A 182 -10.51 -1.98 -18.79
N GLU A 183 -11.32 -1.63 -17.78
CA GLU A 183 -11.94 -0.31 -17.68
C GLU A 183 -10.90 0.80 -17.50
N ILE A 184 -9.86 0.56 -16.68
CA ILE A 184 -8.73 1.48 -16.53
C ILE A 184 -7.92 1.57 -17.82
N LEU A 185 -7.61 0.44 -18.47
CA LEU A 185 -6.92 0.41 -19.75
C LEU A 185 -7.66 1.25 -20.79
N LYS A 186 -8.97 1.03 -20.93
CA LYS A 186 -9.84 1.82 -21.80
C LYS A 186 -9.76 3.31 -21.46
N GLY A 187 -9.93 3.67 -20.19
CA GLY A 187 -9.83 5.06 -19.74
C GLY A 187 -8.47 5.69 -20.06
N ASN A 188 -7.37 4.96 -19.90
CA ASN A 188 -6.02 5.43 -20.21
C ASN A 188 -5.88 5.78 -21.71
N HIS A 189 -6.53 5.03 -22.60
CA HIS A 189 -6.53 5.30 -24.04
C HIS A 189 -7.52 6.39 -24.48
N GLU A 190 -8.62 6.58 -23.75
CA GLU A 190 -9.67 7.55 -24.10
C GLU A 190 -9.48 8.94 -23.48
N LYS A 191 -8.79 9.04 -22.33
CA LYS A 191 -8.73 10.26 -21.51
C LYS A 191 -7.44 11.06 -21.66
N GLY A 192 -6.76 10.93 -22.80
CA GLY A 192 -5.68 11.84 -23.18
C GLY A 192 -4.31 11.58 -22.58
N LEU A 193 -4.08 10.43 -21.89
CA LEU A 193 -2.79 10.10 -21.30
C LEU A 193 -1.66 10.01 -22.35
N ARG A 194 -1.98 9.74 -23.62
CA ARG A 194 -1.01 9.75 -24.72
C ARG A 194 -0.36 11.12 -24.95
N TYR A 195 -1.05 12.21 -24.63
CA TYR A 195 -0.60 13.59 -24.85
C TYR A 195 0.25 14.15 -23.72
N VAL A 196 0.24 13.48 -22.56
CA VAL A 196 1.18 13.71 -21.45
C VAL A 196 2.24 12.61 -21.38
N PHE A 197 2.40 11.87 -22.49
CA PHE A 197 3.44 10.88 -22.72
C PHE A 197 3.51 9.83 -21.62
N ALA A 198 2.35 9.35 -21.16
CA ALA A 198 2.29 8.33 -20.14
C ALA A 198 2.89 7.00 -20.61
N THR A 199 3.49 6.25 -19.68
CA THR A 199 4.09 4.94 -19.99
C THR A 199 3.04 3.83 -19.95
N PHE A 200 2.60 3.38 -21.12
CA PHE A 200 1.68 2.23 -21.23
C PHE A 200 2.37 0.88 -21.00
N GLN A 201 3.69 0.86 -20.83
CA GLN A 201 4.48 -0.36 -20.66
C GLN A 201 4.22 -1.10 -19.34
N TRP A 202 3.80 -0.39 -18.29
CA TRP A 202 3.65 -0.97 -16.96
C TRP A 202 2.25 -1.54 -16.68
N GLY A 203 1.37 -1.53 -17.69
CA GLY A 203 -0.01 -2.01 -17.58
C GLY A 203 -0.99 -0.94 -17.12
N ALA A 204 -2.27 -1.33 -17.07
CA ALA A 204 -3.38 -0.41 -16.86
C ALA A 204 -3.29 0.34 -15.53
N GLY A 205 -3.03 -0.37 -14.43
CA GLY A 205 -2.88 0.22 -13.09
C GLY A 205 -1.59 1.00 -12.83
N SER A 206 -0.74 1.24 -13.84
CA SER A 206 0.54 1.93 -13.69
C SER A 206 0.91 2.81 -14.89
N THR A 207 -0.09 3.33 -15.60
CA THR A 207 0.12 4.22 -16.77
C THR A 207 0.35 5.68 -16.32
N TYR A 208 1.53 5.97 -15.80
CA TYR A 208 1.88 7.30 -15.27
C TYR A 208 2.42 8.25 -16.35
N PRO A 209 2.09 9.57 -16.29
CA PRO A 209 2.58 10.57 -17.24
C PRO A 209 4.10 10.75 -17.17
N MET A 210 4.69 11.26 -18.25
CA MET A 210 6.08 11.71 -18.20
C MET A 210 6.21 12.84 -17.18
N GLY A 211 7.10 12.67 -16.20
CA GLY A 211 7.21 13.55 -15.04
C GLY A 211 8.64 13.79 -14.59
N GLY A 212 8.81 14.70 -13.63
CA GLY A 212 10.14 15.13 -13.15
C GLY A 212 10.77 14.25 -12.08
N TYR A 213 10.14 13.11 -11.71
CA TYR A 213 10.55 12.29 -10.57
C TYR A 213 11.24 10.98 -10.95
N SER A 214 10.65 10.17 -11.83
CA SER A 214 11.15 8.82 -12.15
C SER A 214 11.65 8.73 -13.59
N ARG A 215 12.91 8.30 -13.79
CA ARG A 215 13.51 8.11 -15.13
C ARG A 215 12.69 7.19 -16.02
N GLY A 216 12.03 6.18 -15.45
CA GLY A 216 11.20 5.24 -16.20
C GLY A 216 10.03 5.92 -16.93
N THR A 217 9.57 7.07 -16.44
CA THR A 217 8.51 7.87 -17.09
C THR A 217 8.99 8.59 -18.35
N LEU A 218 10.31 8.69 -18.57
CA LEU A 218 10.89 9.29 -19.79
C LEU A 218 10.93 8.32 -20.98
N ASN A 219 10.53 7.05 -20.80
CA ASN A 219 10.63 6.02 -21.84
C ASN A 219 9.82 6.36 -23.09
N ALA A 220 8.72 7.12 -22.97
CA ALA A 220 7.93 7.54 -24.12
C ALA A 220 8.77 8.38 -25.12
N ALA A 221 9.68 9.22 -24.61
CA ALA A 221 10.58 10.04 -25.43
C ALA A 221 11.56 9.20 -26.28
N THR A 222 11.76 7.92 -25.95
CA THR A 222 12.65 7.05 -26.71
C THR A 222 11.93 6.24 -27.80
N GLN A 223 10.61 6.37 -27.93
CA GLN A 223 9.78 5.54 -28.83
C GLN A 223 9.55 6.16 -30.21
N GLY A 224 10.57 6.82 -30.76
CA GLY A 224 10.60 7.13 -32.20
C GLY A 224 9.70 8.28 -32.66
N GLU A 225 9.27 8.18 -33.92
CA GLU A 225 8.46 9.16 -34.63
C GLU A 225 7.09 9.41 -33.98
N GLN A 226 6.46 8.36 -33.44
CA GLN A 226 5.11 8.47 -32.88
C GLN A 226 5.07 9.39 -31.64
N ALA A 227 6.12 9.40 -30.82
CA ALA A 227 6.21 10.31 -29.68
C ALA A 227 6.24 11.78 -30.12
N VAL A 228 6.94 12.10 -31.21
CA VAL A 228 6.99 13.44 -31.79
C VAL A 228 5.63 13.83 -32.39
N LYS A 229 4.94 12.88 -33.04
CA LYS A 229 3.56 13.11 -33.54
C LYS A 229 2.59 13.43 -32.40
N ASN A 230 2.58 12.61 -31.35
CA ASN A 230 1.74 12.84 -30.17
C ASN A 230 2.04 14.21 -29.52
N LEU A 231 3.31 14.66 -29.54
CA LEU A 231 3.71 15.99 -29.04
C LEU A 231 3.09 17.12 -29.86
N MET A 232 3.08 17.01 -31.19
CA MET A 232 2.45 18.02 -32.06
C MET A 232 0.93 18.01 -31.91
N GLU A 233 0.31 16.83 -31.86
CA GLU A 233 -1.14 16.70 -31.60
C GLU A 233 -1.54 17.32 -30.25
N ALA A 234 -0.70 17.14 -29.22
CA ALA A 234 -0.95 17.74 -27.90
C ALA A 234 -0.95 19.28 -27.95
N ILE A 235 -0.09 19.88 -28.78
CA ILE A 235 -0.08 21.34 -29.02
C ILE A 235 -1.38 21.78 -29.69
N ASP A 236 -1.81 21.07 -30.74
CA ASP A 236 -3.05 21.39 -31.47
C ASP A 236 -4.30 21.32 -30.58
N LEU A 237 -4.28 20.42 -29.60
CA LEU A 237 -5.35 20.25 -28.61
C LEU A 237 -5.25 21.19 -27.40
N ASN A 238 -4.20 22.03 -27.32
CA ASN A 238 -3.87 22.85 -26.15
C ASN A 238 -3.67 22.02 -24.85
N LEU A 239 -3.18 20.78 -24.99
CA LEU A 239 -2.82 19.87 -23.90
C LEU A 239 -1.32 19.90 -23.64
N VAL A 240 -0.82 21.10 -23.33
CA VAL A 240 0.60 21.36 -23.02
C VAL A 240 0.71 21.70 -21.53
N PRO A 241 1.48 20.94 -20.72
CA PRO A 241 1.69 21.22 -19.30
C PRO A 241 2.27 22.61 -19.03
N SER A 242 2.21 23.04 -17.77
CA SER A 242 2.81 24.30 -17.34
C SER A 242 4.31 24.36 -17.62
N LYS A 243 4.84 25.58 -17.77
CA LYS A 243 6.29 25.77 -17.94
C LYS A 243 7.09 25.20 -16.77
N VAL A 244 6.58 25.31 -15.53
CA VAL A 244 7.19 24.71 -14.34
C VAL A 244 7.23 23.18 -14.45
N TYR A 245 6.16 22.53 -14.91
CA TYR A 245 6.14 21.08 -15.12
C TYR A 245 7.14 20.65 -16.21
N ILE A 246 7.19 21.37 -17.33
CA ILE A 246 8.12 21.12 -18.43
C ILE A 246 9.58 21.25 -17.97
N LYS A 247 9.92 22.28 -17.18
CA LYS A 247 11.26 22.43 -16.59
C LYS A 247 11.67 21.23 -15.74
N ASN A 248 10.77 20.70 -14.91
CA ASN A 248 11.05 19.53 -14.08
C ASN A 248 11.33 18.27 -14.92
N VAL A 249 10.56 18.03 -15.98
CA VAL A 249 10.81 16.93 -16.92
C VAL A 249 12.15 17.10 -17.63
N LEU A 250 12.47 18.32 -18.10
CA LEU A 250 13.74 18.62 -18.76
C LEU A 250 14.93 18.45 -17.83
N ALA A 251 14.83 18.87 -16.56
CA ALA A 251 15.88 18.66 -15.57
C ALA A 251 16.24 17.16 -15.44
N LEU A 252 15.21 16.30 -15.34
CA LEU A 252 15.41 14.85 -15.27
C LEU A 252 15.97 14.27 -16.57
N ALA A 253 15.48 14.73 -17.73
CA ALA A 253 15.95 14.28 -19.04
C ALA A 253 17.41 14.64 -19.30
N LEU A 254 17.81 15.88 -18.96
CA LEU A 254 19.18 16.37 -19.05
C LEU A 254 20.13 15.52 -18.18
N LYS A 255 19.73 15.27 -16.92
CA LYS A 255 20.46 14.38 -16.00
C LYS A 255 20.58 12.95 -16.54
N SER A 256 19.55 12.45 -17.22
CA SER A 256 19.47 11.04 -17.64
C SER A 256 20.15 10.75 -18.99
N PHE A 257 20.13 11.70 -19.93
CA PHE A 257 20.48 11.43 -21.33
C PHE A 257 21.52 12.37 -21.94
N TYR A 258 21.77 13.54 -21.33
CA TYR A 258 22.57 14.61 -21.94
C TYR A 258 23.77 15.04 -21.09
N MET A 259 24.18 14.21 -20.12
CA MET A 259 25.27 14.57 -19.21
C MET A 259 26.62 14.72 -19.93
N ASN A 260 26.86 13.97 -21.00
CA ASN A 260 28.09 14.12 -21.79
C ASN A 260 28.10 15.46 -22.52
N GLU A 261 27.00 15.81 -23.17
CA GLU A 261 26.81 17.09 -23.85
C GLU A 261 26.93 18.27 -22.87
N ILE A 262 26.44 18.13 -21.63
CA ILE A 262 26.61 19.12 -20.56
C ILE A 262 28.09 19.26 -20.17
N LYS A 263 28.80 18.15 -19.95
CA LYS A 263 30.24 18.17 -19.63
C LYS A 263 31.08 18.83 -20.74
N GLU A 264 30.75 18.54 -22.00
CA GLU A 264 31.36 19.22 -23.15
C GLU A 264 31.16 20.73 -23.08
N PHE A 265 29.93 21.21 -22.84
CA PHE A 265 29.63 22.63 -22.64
C PHE A 265 30.46 23.23 -21.50
N MET A 266 30.53 22.55 -20.35
CA MET A 266 31.27 23.03 -19.18
C MET A 266 32.78 23.19 -19.46
N GLY A 267 33.34 22.37 -20.34
CA GLY A 267 34.73 22.49 -20.81
C GLY A 267 35.00 23.60 -21.82
N THR A 268 33.98 24.27 -22.37
CA THR A 268 34.15 25.38 -23.32
C THR A 268 34.32 26.74 -22.62
N ASN A 269 34.71 27.78 -23.36
CA ASN A 269 34.74 29.17 -22.85
C ASN A 269 33.37 29.88 -22.92
N LYS A 270 32.28 29.19 -23.31
CA LYS A 270 30.95 29.80 -23.36
C LYS A 270 30.36 29.89 -21.95
N GLU A 271 29.75 31.02 -21.61
CA GLU A 271 29.05 31.21 -20.32
C GLU A 271 27.66 30.56 -20.31
N GLU A 272 27.02 30.47 -21.48
CA GLU A 272 25.69 29.89 -21.67
C GLU A 272 25.60 29.04 -22.96
N ILE A 273 24.63 28.12 -23.00
CA ILE A 273 24.25 27.35 -24.19
C ILE A 273 22.73 27.17 -24.25
N LYS A 274 22.13 27.36 -25.42
CA LYS A 274 20.70 27.11 -25.64
C LYS A 274 20.42 25.61 -25.58
N LEU A 275 19.29 25.20 -25.02
CA LEU A 275 18.91 23.78 -25.04
C LEU A 275 18.73 23.24 -26.47
N SER A 276 18.32 24.08 -27.42
CA SER A 276 18.26 23.72 -28.86
C SER A 276 19.63 23.35 -29.45
N ASP A 277 20.69 23.99 -28.95
CA ASP A 277 22.06 23.80 -29.44
C ASP A 277 22.75 22.63 -28.73
N LEU A 278 22.39 22.40 -27.46
CA LEU A 278 22.83 21.26 -26.66
C LEU A 278 22.20 19.96 -27.17
N ILE A 279 20.88 19.96 -27.41
CA ILE A 279 20.11 18.81 -27.87
C ILE A 279 20.04 18.81 -29.40
N LYS A 280 21.12 18.32 -30.02
CA LYS A 280 21.28 18.32 -31.47
C LYS A 280 20.36 17.31 -32.15
N VAL A 281 19.59 17.79 -33.13
CA VAL A 281 18.80 16.95 -34.06
C VAL A 281 19.70 16.44 -35.17
N SER A 282 19.50 15.19 -35.60
CA SER A 282 20.29 14.57 -36.65
C SER A 282 19.95 15.14 -38.04
N ASP A 283 20.98 15.46 -38.82
CA ASP A 283 20.84 15.90 -40.22
C ASP A 283 20.64 14.71 -41.19
N LYS A 284 20.70 13.47 -40.69
CA LYS A 284 20.47 12.27 -41.49
C LYS A 284 19.00 12.17 -41.96
N PRO A 285 18.71 11.44 -43.04
CA PRO A 285 17.34 11.07 -43.38
C PRO A 285 16.65 10.35 -42.20
N GLN A 286 15.37 10.64 -41.93
CA GLN A 286 14.63 10.06 -40.80
C GLN A 286 14.57 8.52 -40.84
N SER A 287 14.62 7.93 -42.03
CA SER A 287 14.70 6.47 -42.22
C SER A 287 15.96 5.84 -41.63
N GLU A 288 17.01 6.63 -41.36
CA GLU A 288 18.28 6.20 -40.78
C GLU A 288 18.45 6.60 -39.31
N TRP A 289 17.42 7.19 -38.70
CA TRP A 289 17.50 7.67 -37.32
C TRP A 289 17.54 6.52 -36.32
N SER A 290 18.52 6.59 -35.42
CA SER A 290 18.62 5.73 -34.26
C SER A 290 17.62 6.13 -33.15
N THR A 291 17.49 5.29 -32.12
CA THR A 291 16.75 5.65 -30.88
C THR A 291 17.29 6.94 -30.24
N LYS A 292 18.60 7.19 -30.31
CA LYS A 292 19.19 8.45 -29.80
C LYS A 292 18.74 9.64 -30.64
N ASP A 293 18.69 9.50 -31.97
CA ASP A 293 18.29 10.59 -32.87
C ASP A 293 16.82 10.97 -32.66
N TRP A 294 15.93 9.98 -32.54
CA TRP A 294 14.52 10.23 -32.21
C TRP A 294 14.32 10.85 -30.84
N ARG A 295 15.05 10.36 -29.82
CA ARG A 295 15.03 10.97 -28.49
C ARG A 295 15.47 12.43 -28.52
N ASN A 296 16.53 12.72 -29.26
CA ASN A 296 17.02 14.08 -29.43
C ASN A 296 15.99 14.95 -30.14
N LYS A 297 15.35 14.45 -31.21
CA LYS A 297 14.26 15.17 -31.87
C LYS A 297 13.13 15.47 -30.89
N PHE A 298 12.68 14.48 -30.12
CA PHE A 298 11.62 14.66 -29.13
C PHE A 298 11.97 15.74 -28.10
N PHE A 299 13.12 15.63 -27.41
CA PHE A 299 13.48 16.60 -26.37
C PHE A 299 13.86 17.98 -26.93
N HIS A 300 14.35 18.05 -28.18
CA HIS A 300 14.53 19.32 -28.87
C HIS A 300 13.19 20.04 -29.05
N GLU A 301 12.17 19.35 -29.59
CA GLU A 301 10.82 19.93 -29.72
C GLU A 301 10.18 20.21 -28.36
N TYR A 302 10.41 19.35 -27.37
CA TYR A 302 9.90 19.53 -26.01
C TYR A 302 10.46 20.79 -25.35
N ALA A 303 11.76 21.06 -25.50
CA ALA A 303 12.43 22.24 -24.95
C ALA A 303 12.18 23.54 -25.74
N THR A 304 11.70 23.44 -26.99
CA THR A 304 11.51 24.59 -27.87
C THR A 304 10.03 24.82 -28.16
N THR A 305 9.47 24.10 -29.13
CA THR A 305 8.10 24.24 -29.63
C THR A 305 7.07 23.99 -28.52
N TYR A 306 7.20 22.87 -27.79
CA TYR A 306 6.26 22.48 -26.75
C TYR A 306 6.30 23.43 -25.54
N TYR A 307 7.50 23.77 -25.04
CA TYR A 307 7.67 24.75 -23.97
C TYR A 307 7.05 26.13 -24.30
N LYS A 308 7.23 26.61 -25.53
CA LYS A 308 6.65 27.87 -26.00
C LYS A 308 5.13 27.80 -26.17
N ALA A 309 4.58 26.62 -26.45
CA ALA A 309 3.15 26.41 -26.60
C ALA A 309 2.36 26.40 -25.27
N SER A 310 3.05 26.29 -24.12
CA SER A 310 2.41 26.34 -22.80
C SER A 310 1.77 27.72 -22.53
N LYS A 311 0.52 27.72 -22.09
CA LYS A 311 -0.31 28.93 -21.89
C LYS A 311 -0.56 29.29 -20.42
N TYR A 312 0.05 28.58 -19.47
CA TYR A 312 -0.21 28.75 -18.04
C TYR A 312 0.96 28.27 -17.17
N GLY A 313 0.91 28.59 -15.87
CA GLY A 313 1.91 28.18 -14.89
C GLY A 313 3.34 28.55 -15.31
N PHE A 314 3.55 29.84 -15.58
CA PHE A 314 4.76 30.31 -16.26
C PHE A 314 6.01 30.26 -15.38
N GLY A 315 5.89 30.43 -14.06
CA GLY A 315 7.02 30.45 -13.14
C GLY A 315 8.05 31.53 -13.50
N GLU A 316 9.34 31.19 -13.48
CA GLU A 316 10.37 32.01 -14.12
C GLU A 316 10.22 31.90 -15.64
N ASN A 317 9.41 32.81 -16.19
CA ASN A 317 8.99 32.82 -17.58
C ASN A 317 10.11 33.30 -18.51
N VAL A 318 10.89 32.37 -19.05
CA VAL A 318 11.90 32.66 -20.08
C VAL A 318 11.35 32.36 -21.48
N GLU A 319 11.81 33.11 -22.47
CA GLU A 319 11.45 32.88 -23.88
C GLU A 319 12.22 31.69 -24.49
N GLU A 320 13.46 31.51 -24.04
CA GLU A 320 14.36 30.48 -24.53
C GLU A 320 15.09 29.83 -23.36
N LEU A 321 15.03 28.50 -23.30
CA LEU A 321 15.70 27.72 -22.27
C LEU A 321 17.19 27.57 -22.58
N LYS A 322 18.03 27.88 -21.58
CA LYS A 322 19.49 27.83 -21.68
C LYS A 322 20.07 27.14 -20.45
N LEU A 323 21.28 26.62 -20.57
CA LEU A 323 22.13 26.27 -19.43
C LEU A 323 23.21 27.34 -19.24
N THR A 324 23.53 27.66 -17.99
CA THR A 324 24.53 28.67 -17.60
C THR A 324 25.50 28.12 -16.57
N LYS A 325 26.72 28.65 -16.55
CA LYS A 325 27.75 28.29 -15.55
C LYS A 325 27.57 29.01 -14.22
N LYS A 326 26.81 30.11 -14.20
CA LYS A 326 26.54 30.94 -13.03
C LYS A 326 25.05 30.91 -12.70
N ASN A 327 24.75 31.02 -11.41
CA ASN A 327 23.39 31.05 -10.91
C ASN A 327 22.74 32.44 -11.09
N ASP A 328 22.72 32.97 -12.32
CA ASP A 328 22.28 34.34 -12.62
C ASP A 328 20.76 34.55 -12.35
N LYS A 329 20.01 33.45 -12.22
CA LYS A 329 18.56 33.44 -12.02
C LYS A 329 18.13 33.07 -10.60
N ASN A 330 19.07 32.92 -9.67
CA ASN A 330 18.81 32.51 -8.28
C ASN A 330 17.96 31.23 -8.22
N GLU A 331 18.38 30.20 -8.94
CA GLU A 331 17.88 28.84 -8.72
C GLU A 331 18.18 28.43 -7.29
N VAL A 332 17.16 27.90 -6.63
CA VAL A 332 17.23 27.47 -5.23
C VAL A 332 17.21 25.95 -5.10
N GLU A 333 16.64 25.23 -6.06
CA GLU A 333 16.59 23.77 -6.03
C GLU A 333 16.45 23.12 -7.42
N ASN A 334 16.57 21.79 -7.46
CA ASN A 334 16.54 20.97 -8.68
C ASN A 334 17.59 21.35 -9.75
N THR A 335 18.63 22.10 -9.35
CA THR A 335 19.81 22.38 -10.19
C THR A 335 20.47 21.09 -10.67
N ILE A 336 21.09 21.14 -11.85
CA ILE A 336 21.83 20.00 -12.39
C ILE A 336 23.21 20.00 -11.72
N GLN A 337 23.56 18.87 -11.10
CA GLN A 337 24.84 18.69 -10.42
C GLN A 337 25.47 17.36 -10.84
N TYR A 338 26.80 17.35 -10.96
CA TYR A 338 27.60 16.14 -11.15
C TYR A 338 28.97 16.30 -10.49
N VAL A 339 29.63 15.18 -10.19
CA VAL A 339 30.97 15.16 -9.60
C VAL A 339 32.02 15.10 -10.70
N GLU A 340 33.03 15.97 -10.60
CA GLU A 340 34.21 15.97 -11.46
C GLU A 340 35.46 16.30 -10.65
N LYS A 341 36.46 15.40 -10.65
CA LYS A 341 37.70 15.54 -9.87
C LYS A 341 37.44 15.88 -8.40
N ASP A 342 36.54 15.11 -7.78
CA ASP A 342 36.13 15.26 -6.37
C ASP A 342 35.51 16.62 -6.01
N LYS A 343 34.99 17.36 -7.01
CA LYS A 343 34.25 18.61 -6.82
C LYS A 343 32.85 18.50 -7.42
N ASN A 344 31.88 19.02 -6.68
CA ASN A 344 30.53 19.21 -7.18
C ASN A 344 30.50 20.36 -8.18
N VAL A 345 30.16 20.06 -9.43
CA VAL A 345 29.94 21.03 -10.48
C VAL A 345 28.45 21.25 -10.63
N SER A 346 28.02 22.51 -10.52
CA SER A 346 26.63 22.92 -10.74
C SER A 346 26.46 23.54 -12.13
N VAL A 347 25.35 23.22 -12.78
CA VAL A 347 24.91 23.79 -14.05
C VAL A 347 23.49 24.32 -13.87
N TYR A 348 23.30 25.59 -14.16
CA TYR A 348 22.07 26.34 -13.90
C TYR A 348 21.29 26.58 -15.20
N GLY A 349 20.10 27.16 -15.10
CA GLY A 349 19.21 27.59 -16.18
C GLY A 349 17.90 26.80 -16.30
N ILE A 350 17.80 25.60 -15.69
CA ILE A 350 16.61 24.72 -15.74
C ILE A 350 16.06 24.38 -14.34
N GLY A 351 16.82 24.66 -13.28
CA GLY A 351 16.38 24.48 -11.91
C GLY A 351 15.20 25.38 -11.53
N LEU A 352 14.69 25.18 -10.33
CA LEU A 352 13.55 25.91 -9.81
C LEU A 352 14.02 27.15 -9.05
N THR A 353 13.41 28.28 -9.39
CA THR A 353 13.54 29.57 -8.69
C THR A 353 12.40 29.74 -7.69
N GLU A 354 12.50 30.75 -6.82
CA GLU A 354 11.40 31.16 -5.95
C GLU A 354 10.10 31.45 -6.71
N LYS A 355 10.17 31.98 -7.93
CA LYS A 355 8.97 32.21 -8.76
C LYS A 355 8.34 30.91 -9.22
N ASP A 356 9.14 29.90 -9.54
CA ASP A 356 8.63 28.58 -9.90
C ASP A 356 7.96 27.89 -8.70
N LEU A 357 8.57 27.99 -7.50
CA LEU A 357 8.05 27.37 -6.28
C LEU A 357 6.74 28.02 -5.79
N LYS A 358 6.54 29.31 -6.06
CA LYS A 358 5.35 30.08 -5.67
C LYS A 358 4.27 30.14 -6.75
N GLN A 359 4.54 29.67 -7.97
CA GLN A 359 3.57 29.65 -9.04
C GLN A 359 2.42 28.68 -8.70
N ASP A 360 1.20 29.21 -8.69
CA ASP A 360 -0.02 28.42 -8.53
C ASP A 360 -0.49 27.83 -9.87
N LYS A 361 -1.41 26.86 -9.78
CA LYS A 361 -2.10 26.21 -10.90
C LYS A 361 -1.13 25.61 -11.92
N VAL A 362 -0.07 24.97 -11.45
CA VAL A 362 0.97 24.36 -12.30
C VAL A 362 0.70 22.89 -12.68
N GLY A 363 -0.24 22.22 -12.00
CA GLY A 363 -0.51 20.81 -12.21
C GLY A 363 -1.22 20.48 -13.53
N LEU A 364 -1.23 19.18 -13.88
CA LEU A 364 -1.77 18.70 -15.16
C LEU A 364 -3.27 18.96 -15.35
N GLY A 365 -4.09 18.92 -14.30
CA GLY A 365 -5.53 19.16 -14.47
C GLY A 365 -5.90 20.60 -14.82
N PHE A 366 -4.97 21.54 -14.66
CA PHE A 366 -5.13 22.94 -15.07
C PHE A 366 -4.75 23.19 -16.53
N MET A 367 -4.33 22.16 -17.28
CA MET A 367 -4.12 22.31 -18.73
C MET A 367 -5.44 22.74 -19.39
N PRO A 368 -5.46 23.85 -20.15
CA PRO A 368 -6.69 24.37 -20.74
C PRO A 368 -7.40 23.36 -21.63
N GLY A 369 -6.63 22.61 -22.44
CA GLY A 369 -7.18 21.70 -23.44
C GLY A 369 -8.13 22.38 -24.42
N THR A 370 -8.97 21.56 -25.08
CA THR A 370 -9.98 22.06 -26.01
C THR A 370 -11.37 21.80 -25.41
N PRO A 371 -12.16 22.85 -25.08
CA PRO A 371 -13.50 22.69 -24.54
C PRO A 371 -14.39 21.79 -25.42
N GLY A 372 -15.14 20.88 -24.81
CA GLY A 372 -15.96 19.88 -25.52
C GLY A 372 -15.17 18.71 -26.13
N LYS A 373 -13.84 18.69 -25.99
CA LYS A 373 -12.98 17.53 -26.30
C LYS A 373 -12.33 17.02 -25.00
N ILE A 374 -11.00 17.01 -24.94
CA ILE A 374 -10.21 16.57 -23.78
C ILE A 374 -9.54 17.80 -23.16
N THR A 375 -9.55 17.84 -21.83
CA THR A 375 -8.89 18.85 -21.01
C THR A 375 -7.92 18.21 -20.02
N GLY A 376 -7.12 19.03 -19.32
CA GLY A 376 -6.32 18.53 -18.21
C GLY A 376 -7.15 17.80 -17.16
N LYS A 377 -8.38 18.28 -16.90
CA LYS A 377 -9.30 17.69 -15.93
C LYS A 377 -9.58 16.23 -16.26
N ASP A 378 -9.84 15.89 -17.52
CA ASP A 378 -10.11 14.50 -17.93
C ASP A 378 -8.91 13.58 -17.67
N ILE A 379 -7.69 14.08 -17.91
CA ILE A 379 -6.44 13.35 -17.66
C ILE A 379 -6.28 13.09 -16.17
N TYR A 380 -6.45 14.11 -15.33
CA TYR A 380 -6.27 13.95 -13.88
C TYR A 380 -7.38 13.10 -13.26
N ASP A 381 -8.64 13.24 -13.69
CA ASP A 381 -9.73 12.41 -13.20
C ASP A 381 -9.45 10.92 -13.49
N GLN A 382 -8.92 10.60 -14.67
CA GLN A 382 -8.50 9.24 -15.01
C GLN A 382 -7.33 8.76 -14.13
N LEU A 383 -6.31 9.59 -13.94
CA LEU A 383 -5.18 9.25 -13.05
C LEU A 383 -5.67 9.04 -11.60
N SER A 384 -6.60 9.86 -11.12
CA SER A 384 -7.19 9.76 -9.78
C SER A 384 -7.99 8.45 -9.63
N LYS A 385 -8.77 8.05 -10.64
CA LYS A 385 -9.49 6.76 -10.63
C LYS A 385 -8.52 5.58 -10.64
N MET A 386 -7.50 5.61 -11.50
CA MET A 386 -6.47 4.56 -11.58
C MET A 386 -5.76 4.37 -10.24
N ASN A 387 -5.36 5.47 -9.60
CA ASN A 387 -4.57 5.46 -8.37
C ASN A 387 -5.39 5.18 -7.12
N SER A 388 -6.59 5.78 -6.98
CA SER A 388 -7.43 5.53 -5.80
C SER A 388 -8.13 4.17 -5.87
N THR A 389 -8.28 3.60 -7.06
CA THR A 389 -9.08 2.39 -7.34
C THR A 389 -10.50 2.44 -6.79
N SER A 390 -11.05 3.65 -6.75
CA SER A 390 -12.35 3.96 -6.19
C SER A 390 -13.15 4.83 -7.16
N ASN A 391 -14.44 5.00 -6.87
CA ASN A 391 -15.29 5.94 -7.60
C ASN A 391 -15.26 7.36 -7.00
N LEU A 392 -14.34 7.64 -6.07
CA LEU A 392 -14.22 8.96 -5.47
C LEU A 392 -13.76 9.98 -6.51
N THR A 393 -14.44 11.11 -6.54
CA THR A 393 -13.99 12.29 -7.27
C THR A 393 -12.74 12.88 -6.61
N PRO A 394 -11.87 13.58 -7.35
CA PRO A 394 -10.74 14.30 -6.76
C PRO A 394 -11.12 15.25 -5.61
N ASN A 395 -12.30 15.87 -5.67
CA ASN A 395 -12.80 16.74 -4.60
C ASN A 395 -13.12 15.96 -3.32
N GLU A 396 -13.68 14.75 -3.43
CA GLU A 396 -13.92 13.87 -2.28
C GLU A 396 -12.61 13.35 -1.70
N VAL A 397 -11.64 13.00 -2.54
CA VAL A 397 -10.29 12.62 -2.11
C VAL A 397 -9.63 13.78 -1.33
N TYR A 398 -9.68 15.00 -1.88
CA TYR A 398 -9.19 16.20 -1.21
C TYR A 398 -9.88 16.43 0.15
N LYS A 399 -11.22 16.42 0.19
CA LYS A 399 -12.00 16.64 1.42
C LYS A 399 -11.69 15.59 2.49
N LYS A 400 -11.50 14.33 2.09
CA LYS A 400 -11.03 13.26 2.99
C LYS A 400 -9.64 13.58 3.54
N GLY A 401 -8.70 13.98 2.69
CA GLY A 401 -7.35 14.36 3.12
C GLY A 401 -7.33 15.52 4.12
N ILE A 402 -8.10 16.58 3.88
CA ILE A 402 -8.22 17.70 4.83
C ILE A 402 -8.82 17.24 6.17
N THR A 403 -9.90 16.47 6.11
CA THR A 403 -10.61 16.00 7.32
C THR A 403 -9.72 15.09 8.17
N SER A 404 -9.02 14.13 7.54
CA SER A 404 -8.14 13.20 8.26
C SER A 404 -6.87 13.89 8.76
N THR A 405 -6.37 14.90 8.05
CA THR A 405 -5.26 15.75 8.52
C THR A 405 -5.63 16.43 9.85
N GLN A 406 -6.82 17.03 9.92
CA GLN A 406 -7.28 17.73 11.13
C GLN A 406 -7.49 16.76 12.30
N SER A 407 -8.13 15.61 12.06
CA SER A 407 -8.40 14.62 13.10
C SER A 407 -7.11 14.04 13.71
N SER A 408 -6.05 13.86 12.90
CA SER A 408 -4.79 13.32 13.38
C SER A 408 -4.05 14.30 14.31
N ILE A 409 -4.12 15.61 14.03
CA ILE A 409 -3.49 16.65 14.86
C ILE A 409 -4.03 16.65 16.29
N ASP A 410 -5.33 16.41 16.46
CA ASP A 410 -5.94 16.35 17.79
C ASP A 410 -5.38 15.17 18.60
N ASN A 411 -5.20 14.00 17.96
CA ASN A 411 -4.55 12.85 18.56
C ASN A 411 -3.07 13.11 18.86
N MET A 412 -2.34 13.78 17.96
CA MET A 412 -0.94 14.19 18.16
C MET A 412 -0.80 15.14 19.36
N LYS A 413 -1.68 16.14 19.50
CA LYS A 413 -1.71 17.04 20.67
C LYS A 413 -2.01 16.28 21.96
N ALA A 414 -2.94 15.32 21.92
CA ALA A 414 -3.29 14.53 23.09
C ALA A 414 -2.10 13.72 23.61
N ILE A 415 -1.33 13.06 22.73
CA ILE A 415 -0.14 12.32 23.16
C ILE A 415 1.01 13.26 23.55
N ALA A 416 1.20 14.39 22.86
CA ALA A 416 2.21 15.38 23.23
C ALA A 416 1.97 15.95 24.65
N SER A 417 0.69 16.11 25.04
CA SER A 417 0.32 16.47 26.40
C SER A 417 0.72 15.40 27.42
N GLU A 418 0.54 14.11 27.11
CA GLU A 418 0.98 13.01 27.98
C GLU A 418 2.52 12.93 28.09
N VAL A 419 3.24 13.21 27.00
CA VAL A 419 4.71 13.34 27.03
C VAL A 419 5.14 14.50 27.92
N ALA A 420 4.48 15.66 27.80
CA ALA A 420 4.76 16.82 28.66
C ALA A 420 4.51 16.50 30.14
N LYS A 421 3.45 15.73 30.47
CA LYS A 421 3.20 15.25 31.84
C LYS A 421 4.32 14.35 32.35
N LEU A 422 4.80 13.44 31.51
CA LEU A 422 5.86 12.50 31.86
C LEU A 422 7.21 13.20 32.15
N ILE A 423 7.56 14.19 31.33
CA ILE A 423 8.85 14.89 31.37
C ILE A 423 8.83 16.07 32.35
N ALA A 424 7.83 16.95 32.26
CA ALA A 424 7.78 18.21 33.01
C ALA A 424 6.77 18.20 34.18
N GLY A 425 6.11 17.07 34.44
CA GLY A 425 5.11 16.93 35.51
C GLY A 425 3.69 17.33 35.08
N GLU A 426 2.72 17.10 35.97
CA GLU A 426 1.28 17.20 35.68
C GLU A 426 0.81 18.60 35.20
N SER A 427 1.50 19.66 35.60
CA SER A 427 1.12 21.04 35.28
C SER A 427 2.35 21.95 35.16
N GLY A 428 2.13 23.19 34.78
CA GLY A 428 3.19 24.18 34.62
C GLY A 428 3.82 24.17 33.23
N GLU A 429 4.71 25.14 33.00
CA GLU A 429 5.39 25.30 31.73
C GLU A 429 6.42 24.20 31.50
N TRP A 430 6.53 23.72 30.26
CA TRP A 430 7.63 22.86 29.82
C TRP A 430 8.50 23.61 28.82
N LYS A 431 9.71 23.97 29.27
CA LYS A 431 10.79 24.44 28.40
C LYS A 431 11.75 23.30 28.11
N ALA A 432 12.10 23.11 26.85
CA ALA A 432 13.08 22.13 26.44
C ALA A 432 14.25 22.81 25.74
N LYS A 433 15.48 22.47 26.17
CA LYS A 433 16.72 22.82 25.46
C LYS A 433 17.18 21.64 24.63
N TYR A 434 17.52 21.89 23.37
CA TYR A 434 17.99 20.85 22.45
C TYR A 434 18.78 21.45 21.29
N ARG A 435 19.58 20.61 20.64
CA ARG A 435 20.29 20.97 19.40
C ARG A 435 19.35 20.76 18.21
N TYR A 436 19.27 21.76 17.35
CA TYR A 436 18.39 21.75 16.19
C TYR A 436 19.10 22.34 14.97
N ASP A 437 18.95 21.64 13.85
CA ASP A 437 19.45 22.03 12.54
C ASP A 437 18.28 22.60 11.70
N GLU A 438 18.36 23.88 11.33
CA GLU A 438 17.28 24.61 10.65
C GLU A 438 17.19 24.28 9.15
N ASP A 439 18.29 23.89 8.50
CA ASP A 439 18.36 23.64 7.05
C ASP A 439 18.93 22.25 6.67
N GLY A 440 19.34 21.44 7.65
CA GLY A 440 19.74 20.05 7.48
C GLY A 440 21.16 19.92 6.91
N VAL A 441 21.29 19.48 5.67
CA VAL A 441 22.62 19.43 5.00
C VAL A 441 23.05 20.79 4.44
N GLY A 442 22.33 21.86 4.79
CA GLY A 442 22.63 23.21 4.35
C GLY A 442 23.83 23.82 5.07
N PRO A 443 24.18 25.08 4.74
CA PRO A 443 25.33 25.76 5.32
C PRO A 443 25.11 26.24 6.76
N GLU A 444 23.90 26.24 7.31
CA GLU A 444 23.67 26.71 8.66
C GLU A 444 24.24 25.75 9.71
N GLU A 445 24.92 26.31 10.71
CA GLU A 445 25.43 25.53 11.83
C GLU A 445 24.28 25.16 12.78
N VAL A 446 24.36 23.97 13.36
CA VAL A 446 23.40 23.52 14.37
C VAL A 446 23.44 24.40 15.61
N LYS A 447 22.26 24.77 16.14
CA LYS A 447 22.13 25.71 17.26
C LYS A 447 21.49 25.02 18.45
N GLU A 448 21.90 25.41 19.66
CA GLU A 448 21.09 25.13 20.85
C GLU A 448 19.89 26.07 20.85
N VAL A 449 18.69 25.50 20.92
CA VAL A 449 17.43 26.25 20.99
C VAL A 449 16.72 25.91 22.29
N GLU A 450 15.97 26.88 22.81
CA GLU A 450 15.04 26.68 23.92
C GLU A 450 13.62 26.95 23.43
N SER A 451 12.75 25.95 23.52
CA SER A 451 11.35 26.06 23.10
C SER A 451 10.40 25.86 24.27
N VAL A 452 9.34 26.67 24.32
CA VAL A 452 8.21 26.49 25.24
C VAL A 452 7.22 25.55 24.59
N ILE A 453 7.30 24.27 24.93
CA ILE A 453 6.46 23.21 24.33
C ILE A 453 5.08 23.16 24.98
N ARG A 454 5.03 23.28 26.31
CA ARG A 454 3.78 23.41 27.07
C ARG A 454 3.77 24.77 27.74
N LYS A 455 2.76 25.59 27.44
CA LYS A 455 2.58 26.89 28.08
C LYS A 455 2.12 26.73 29.52
N GLN A 456 2.21 27.78 30.33
CA GLN A 456 1.81 27.76 31.74
C GLN A 456 0.32 27.42 31.96
N ASN A 457 -0.55 27.68 30.99
CA ASN A 457 -1.97 27.31 31.00
C ASN A 457 -2.22 25.81 30.64
N GLY A 458 -1.17 25.04 30.38
CA GLY A 458 -1.25 23.62 30.00
C GLY A 458 -1.42 23.35 28.50
N GLU A 459 -1.57 24.39 27.67
CA GLU A 459 -1.68 24.25 26.22
C GLU A 459 -0.37 23.75 25.60
N ILE A 460 -0.46 22.76 24.72
CA ILE A 460 0.67 22.25 23.93
C ILE A 460 0.79 23.04 22.64
N ASP A 461 1.97 23.61 22.42
CA ASP A 461 2.37 24.10 21.10
C ASP A 461 2.89 22.92 20.28
N ILE A 462 2.06 22.44 19.36
CA ILE A 462 2.37 21.25 18.56
C ILE A 462 3.52 21.51 17.57
N ALA A 463 3.70 22.76 17.12
CA ALA A 463 4.81 23.10 16.22
C ALA A 463 6.13 23.02 16.97
N GLU A 464 6.20 23.55 18.20
CA GLU A 464 7.38 23.44 19.05
C GLU A 464 7.64 22.00 19.51
N PHE A 465 6.59 21.21 19.78
CA PHE A 465 6.75 19.78 20.06
C PHE A 465 7.33 19.02 18.84
N ASN A 466 6.82 19.28 17.63
CA ASN A 466 7.35 18.70 16.40
C ASN A 466 8.80 19.11 16.16
N LYS A 467 9.16 20.35 16.47
CA LYS A 467 10.54 20.85 16.40
C LYS A 467 11.45 20.12 17.38
N TRP A 468 10.98 19.87 18.61
CA TRP A 468 11.71 19.08 19.61
C TRP A 468 11.92 17.62 19.17
N LEU A 469 10.94 17.00 18.50
CA LEU A 469 11.09 15.67 17.91
C LEU A 469 12.12 15.62 16.78
N ASN A 470 12.45 16.76 16.17
CA ASN A 470 13.50 16.90 15.18
C ASN A 470 14.85 17.33 15.80
N ALA A 471 15.03 17.21 17.11
CA ALA A 471 16.33 17.40 17.75
C ALA A 471 17.37 16.40 17.20
N GLU A 472 18.63 16.82 17.12
CA GLU A 472 19.72 16.04 16.52
C GLU A 472 19.86 14.62 17.08
N ASP A 473 19.69 14.45 18.40
CA ASP A 473 19.88 13.18 19.09
C ASP A 473 18.78 12.14 18.81
N PHE A 474 17.71 12.54 18.13
CA PHE A 474 16.70 11.62 17.59
C PHE A 474 17.08 11.00 16.26
N PHE A 475 18.20 11.37 15.64
CA PHE A 475 18.69 10.76 14.39
C PHE A 475 19.99 10.02 14.64
N PHE A 476 20.12 8.81 14.08
CA PHE A 476 21.35 8.03 14.19
C PHE A 476 22.49 8.73 13.45
N GLY A 477 23.62 8.98 14.11
CA GLY A 477 24.78 9.67 13.53
C GLY A 477 24.83 11.17 13.80
N ARG A 478 23.73 11.78 14.25
CA ARG A 478 23.62 13.23 14.53
C ARG A 478 23.75 13.56 16.02
N GLU A 479 23.95 12.57 16.86
CA GLU A 479 24.28 12.78 18.26
C GLU A 479 25.53 13.66 18.42
N ASP A 480 25.66 14.26 19.60
CA ASP A 480 26.83 15.04 19.94
C ASP A 480 28.14 14.25 19.77
N SER A 481 29.21 14.94 19.39
CA SER A 481 30.55 14.37 19.35
C SER A 481 30.93 13.63 20.64
N THR A 482 30.41 14.05 21.80
CA THR A 482 30.62 13.37 23.08
C THR A 482 29.95 12.00 23.17
N TYR A 483 28.88 11.74 22.40
CA TYR A 483 28.26 10.42 22.31
C TYR A 483 29.21 9.44 21.62
N TYR A 484 29.85 9.88 20.53
CA TYR A 484 30.86 9.10 19.79
C TYR A 484 32.27 9.22 20.41
N SER A 485 32.36 9.05 21.74
CA SER A 485 33.63 9.01 22.46
C SER A 485 34.48 7.81 22.01
N GLU A 486 35.77 7.81 22.35
CA GLU A 486 36.65 6.66 22.06
C GLU A 486 36.14 5.36 22.69
N GLU A 487 35.56 5.44 23.89
CA GLU A 487 34.97 4.29 24.58
C GLU A 487 33.76 3.77 23.84
N LYS A 488 32.83 4.66 23.41
CA LYS A 488 31.64 4.24 22.68
C LYS A 488 31.99 3.65 21.32
N ILE A 489 32.97 4.23 20.62
CA ILE A 489 33.48 3.67 19.36
C ILE A 489 34.06 2.26 19.59
N LYS A 490 34.88 2.07 20.63
CA LYS A 490 35.43 0.74 20.97
C LYS A 490 34.33 -0.26 21.32
N GLU A 491 33.27 0.18 22.00
CA GLU A 491 32.09 -0.64 22.28
C GLU A 491 31.40 -1.08 20.98
N ILE A 492 31.12 -0.13 20.08
CA ILE A 492 30.51 -0.42 18.78
C ILE A 492 31.40 -1.35 17.97
N ASP A 493 32.71 -1.11 17.89
CA ASP A 493 33.66 -1.95 17.14
C ASP A 493 33.76 -3.38 17.71
N ALA A 494 33.58 -3.56 19.02
CA ALA A 494 33.58 -4.86 19.68
C ALA A 494 32.24 -5.62 19.60
N ASP A 495 31.15 -4.96 19.18
CA ASP A 495 29.83 -5.57 19.09
C ASP A 495 29.74 -6.52 17.89
N LYS A 496 29.75 -7.83 18.19
CA LYS A 496 29.65 -8.91 17.19
C LYS A 496 28.27 -9.02 16.54
N SER A 497 27.22 -8.46 17.16
CA SER A 497 25.90 -8.44 16.53
C SER A 497 25.87 -7.59 15.25
N LEU A 498 26.86 -6.70 15.09
CA LEU A 498 27.02 -5.81 13.94
C LEU A 498 27.97 -6.36 12.86
N ASP A 499 28.51 -7.58 12.99
CA ASP A 499 29.45 -8.14 12.00
C ASP A 499 28.85 -8.17 10.59
N LYS A 500 27.58 -8.59 10.47
CA LYS A 500 26.83 -8.55 9.20
C LYS A 500 26.60 -7.14 8.68
N ALA A 501 26.36 -6.17 9.57
CA ALA A 501 26.17 -4.77 9.18
C ALA A 501 27.48 -4.19 8.61
N ARG A 502 28.63 -4.52 9.21
CA ARG A 502 29.95 -4.10 8.70
C ARG A 502 30.22 -4.67 7.31
N GLU A 503 29.96 -5.96 7.09
CA GLU A 503 30.10 -6.61 5.79
C GLU A 503 29.20 -5.94 4.72
N LYS A 504 27.94 -5.64 5.07
CA LYS A 504 27.02 -4.91 4.18
C LYS A 504 27.53 -3.51 3.85
N LEU A 505 27.92 -2.73 4.85
CA LEU A 505 28.46 -1.37 4.65
C LEU A 505 29.72 -1.36 3.79
N GLU A 506 30.59 -2.37 3.95
CA GLU A 506 31.77 -2.55 3.09
C GLU A 506 31.37 -2.79 1.63
N GLY A 507 30.45 -3.73 1.39
CA GLY A 507 29.96 -4.07 0.05
C GLY A 507 29.18 -2.93 -0.63
N LEU A 508 28.63 -2.00 0.14
CA LEU A 508 27.81 -0.86 -0.31
C LEU A 508 28.59 0.46 -0.40
N GLY A 509 29.92 0.42 -0.25
CA GLY A 509 30.79 1.59 -0.50
C GLY A 509 30.95 2.57 0.66
N TYR A 510 30.62 2.19 1.91
CA TYR A 510 30.74 3.09 3.08
C TYR A 510 32.14 3.06 3.74
N SER A 511 33.05 2.17 3.32
CA SER A 511 34.33 1.93 4.00
C SER A 511 35.22 3.17 4.14
N PHE A 512 35.13 4.12 3.21
CA PHE A 512 35.95 5.34 3.26
C PHE A 512 35.58 6.25 4.44
N LEU A 513 34.35 6.16 4.95
CA LEU A 513 33.85 6.99 6.05
C LEU A 513 34.50 6.64 7.40
N GLN A 514 34.92 5.38 7.61
CA GLN A 514 35.37 4.84 8.91
C GLN A 514 36.45 5.67 9.61
N LYS A 515 37.32 6.32 8.82
CA LYS A 515 38.48 7.06 9.31
C LYS A 515 38.50 8.51 8.83
N ASP A 516 37.50 8.94 8.07
CA ASP A 516 37.44 10.26 7.49
C ASP A 516 36.77 11.25 8.46
N THR A 517 37.46 12.33 8.80
CA THR A 517 36.95 13.36 9.73
C THR A 517 36.44 14.60 8.99
N THR A 518 36.34 14.54 7.67
CA THR A 518 35.74 15.60 6.84
C THR A 518 34.29 15.83 7.27
N LYS A 519 33.89 17.10 7.28
CA LYS A 519 32.55 17.55 7.65
C LYS A 519 31.51 17.10 6.60
N TYR A 520 30.39 16.57 7.07
CA TYR A 520 29.19 16.22 6.30
C TYR A 520 27.97 16.79 7.03
N GLY A 521 27.37 17.86 6.51
CA GLY A 521 26.43 18.68 7.28
C GLY A 521 27.11 19.19 8.56
N ASN A 522 26.47 19.02 9.71
CA ASN A 522 26.97 19.37 11.05
C ASN A 522 27.72 18.22 11.78
N ILE A 523 28.00 17.09 11.09
CA ILE A 523 28.74 15.94 11.63
C ILE A 523 30.02 15.66 10.83
N THR A 524 30.78 14.65 11.21
CA THR A 524 31.92 14.12 10.42
C THR A 524 31.54 12.84 9.68
N ASN A 525 32.25 12.52 8.59
CA ASN A 525 32.11 11.24 7.88
C ASN A 525 32.32 10.03 8.81
N LYS A 526 33.22 10.15 9.79
CA LYS A 526 33.40 9.13 10.83
C LYS A 526 32.14 8.95 11.69
N GLN A 527 31.52 10.05 12.15
CA GLN A 527 30.24 9.98 12.89
C GLN A 527 29.13 9.37 12.03
N PHE A 528 29.07 9.69 10.74
CA PHE A 528 28.15 9.03 9.81
C PHE A 528 28.36 7.50 9.87
N TYR A 529 29.57 7.00 9.66
CA TYR A 529 29.81 5.55 9.66
C TYR A 529 29.30 4.85 10.93
N TYR A 530 29.60 5.42 12.12
CA TYR A 530 29.11 4.86 13.38
C TYR A 530 27.61 5.06 13.58
N GLY A 531 27.03 6.14 13.06
CA GLY A 531 25.59 6.35 12.97
C GLY A 531 24.89 5.27 12.13
N ALA A 532 25.46 4.89 10.99
CA ALA A 532 24.93 3.81 10.15
C ALA A 532 24.93 2.45 10.88
N LEU A 533 25.99 2.16 11.65
CA LEU A 533 26.05 0.95 12.48
C LEU A 533 25.01 0.96 13.60
N GLU A 534 24.83 2.08 14.29
CA GLU A 534 23.80 2.24 15.32
C GLU A 534 22.37 2.19 14.73
N ALA A 535 22.17 2.66 13.50
CA ALA A 535 20.91 2.49 12.78
C ALA A 535 20.62 1.01 12.51
N PHE A 536 21.60 0.25 11.98
CA PHE A 536 21.48 -1.21 11.83
C PHE A 536 21.11 -1.89 13.15
N LYS A 537 21.77 -1.49 14.25
CA LYS A 537 21.45 -1.98 15.60
C LYS A 537 19.98 -1.73 15.96
N GLY A 538 19.47 -0.53 15.75
CA GLY A 538 18.07 -0.17 16.01
C GLY A 538 17.08 -1.02 15.20
N TYR A 539 17.34 -1.23 13.91
CA TYR A 539 16.48 -2.08 13.08
C TYR A 539 16.59 -3.58 13.40
N TYR A 540 17.75 -4.07 13.83
CA TYR A 540 17.89 -5.44 14.36
C TYR A 540 17.12 -5.62 15.67
N GLN A 541 17.18 -4.64 16.58
CA GLN A 541 16.38 -4.64 17.82
C GLN A 541 14.87 -4.64 17.50
N PHE A 542 14.43 -3.86 16.51
CA PHE A 542 13.05 -3.90 16.03
C PHE A 542 12.68 -5.30 15.51
N LYS A 543 13.49 -5.88 14.63
CA LYS A 543 13.23 -7.21 14.05
C LYS A 543 13.13 -8.29 15.13
N GLU A 544 14.08 -8.31 16.07
CA GLU A 544 14.14 -9.28 17.18
C GLU A 544 12.84 -9.25 18.02
N THR A 545 12.33 -8.05 18.31
CA THR A 545 11.21 -7.85 19.22
C THR A 545 9.84 -7.99 18.55
N THR A 546 9.74 -7.77 17.23
CA THR A 546 8.44 -7.66 16.55
C THR A 546 8.14 -8.78 15.56
N GLN A 547 9.13 -9.37 14.88
CA GLN A 547 8.89 -10.30 13.75
C GLN A 547 7.99 -11.47 14.15
N LYS A 548 8.35 -12.19 15.24
CA LYS A 548 7.58 -13.36 15.70
C LYS A 548 6.16 -12.99 16.11
N TYR A 549 5.99 -11.85 16.78
CA TYR A 549 4.66 -11.42 17.21
C TYR A 549 3.82 -10.98 16.02
N GLY A 550 4.40 -10.24 15.07
CA GLY A 550 3.72 -9.85 13.83
C GLY A 550 3.29 -11.04 12.98
N ALA A 551 4.16 -12.04 12.82
CA ALA A 551 3.84 -13.27 12.10
C ALA A 551 2.64 -14.04 12.70
N SER A 552 2.37 -13.87 14.00
CA SER A 552 1.29 -14.60 14.69
C SER A 552 -0.12 -14.21 14.24
N PHE A 553 -0.28 -13.10 13.52
CA PHE A 553 -1.57 -12.65 12.96
C PHE A 553 -1.92 -13.29 11.62
N PHE A 554 -1.04 -14.13 11.06
CA PHE A 554 -1.21 -14.77 9.76
C PHE A 554 -1.36 -16.29 9.91
N GLY A 555 -2.31 -16.89 9.19
CA GLY A 555 -2.58 -18.34 9.24
C GLY A 555 -1.62 -19.17 8.40
N LYS A 556 -0.89 -18.54 7.46
CA LYS A 556 0.10 -19.19 6.59
C LYS A 556 1.46 -18.54 6.78
N GLU A 557 2.49 -19.37 6.87
CA GLU A 557 3.87 -18.93 7.05
C GLU A 557 4.46 -18.40 5.74
N VAL A 558 5.36 -17.43 5.86
CA VAL A 558 6.22 -16.91 4.78
C VAL A 558 7.68 -16.95 5.25
N PRO A 559 8.66 -16.93 4.33
CA PRO A 559 10.08 -16.83 4.71
C PRO A 559 10.34 -15.56 5.52
N ASP A 560 11.31 -15.57 6.44
CA ASP A 560 11.73 -14.36 7.18
C ASP A 560 12.39 -13.32 6.25
N TYR A 561 12.25 -12.03 6.60
CA TYR A 561 12.96 -10.92 5.95
C TYR A 561 14.34 -10.69 6.56
N ASP A 562 15.22 -9.95 5.88
CA ASP A 562 16.42 -9.37 6.49
C ASP A 562 16.46 -7.85 6.38
N VAL A 563 17.38 -7.19 7.10
CA VAL A 563 17.52 -5.73 7.12
C VAL A 563 18.78 -5.30 6.38
N ASP A 564 18.68 -4.29 5.52
CA ASP A 564 19.76 -3.78 4.67
C ASP A 564 19.71 -2.26 4.50
N THR A 565 20.68 -1.67 3.80
CA THR A 565 20.73 -0.23 3.47
C THR A 565 21.08 0.00 2.00
N TYR A 566 20.92 1.24 1.53
CA TYR A 566 21.24 1.61 0.15
C TYR A 566 22.74 1.75 -0.09
N ASP A 567 23.16 1.53 -1.34
CA ASP A 567 24.50 1.91 -1.81
C ASP A 567 24.80 3.37 -1.46
N TYR A 568 26.02 3.64 -1.02
CA TYR A 568 26.44 4.99 -0.62
C TYR A 568 26.15 6.01 -1.73
N SER A 569 26.35 5.65 -3.01
CA SER A 569 26.14 6.56 -4.14
C SER A 569 24.68 6.90 -4.44
N GLU A 570 23.72 6.08 -3.99
CA GLU A 570 22.29 6.24 -4.28
C GLU A 570 21.48 6.81 -3.09
N ARG A 571 22.06 6.79 -1.89
CA ARG A 571 21.36 7.14 -0.62
C ARG A 571 20.63 8.49 -0.63
N GLU A 572 21.19 9.52 -1.26
CA GLU A 572 20.60 10.88 -1.31
C GLU A 572 19.36 10.95 -2.21
N ARG A 573 19.20 9.98 -3.12
CA ARG A 573 18.07 9.89 -4.06
C ARG A 573 17.06 8.83 -3.65
N SER A 574 17.41 7.99 -2.67
CA SER A 574 16.54 7.01 -2.07
C SER A 574 15.63 7.64 -1.02
N GLY A 575 14.47 7.02 -0.77
CA GLY A 575 13.61 7.39 0.35
C GLY A 575 14.17 6.91 1.69
N VAL A 576 13.43 7.16 2.77
CA VAL A 576 13.79 6.72 4.14
C VAL A 576 13.88 5.18 4.28
N GLY A 577 13.25 4.43 3.37
CA GLY A 577 13.40 2.98 3.22
C GLY A 577 12.46 2.40 2.18
N ALA A 578 12.59 1.09 1.92
CA ALA A 578 11.82 0.34 0.94
C ALA A 578 11.97 -1.17 1.16
N TYR A 579 11.00 -1.96 0.72
CA TYR A 579 11.11 -3.41 0.66
C TYR A 579 11.50 -3.91 -0.74
N ASN A 580 12.39 -4.90 -0.80
CA ASN A 580 12.76 -5.60 -2.03
C ASN A 580 12.40 -7.08 -1.91
N SER A 581 11.41 -7.55 -2.68
CA SER A 581 10.99 -8.95 -2.68
C SER A 581 12.05 -9.91 -3.23
N GLY A 582 12.93 -9.44 -4.12
CA GLY A 582 13.97 -10.27 -4.74
C GLY A 582 15.05 -10.71 -3.74
N THR A 583 15.50 -9.80 -2.87
CA THR A 583 16.45 -10.11 -1.79
C THR A 583 15.74 -10.48 -0.48
N LYS A 584 14.44 -10.19 -0.38
CA LYS A 584 13.62 -10.28 0.84
C LYS A 584 14.13 -9.37 1.96
N ASN A 585 14.74 -8.25 1.57
CA ASN A 585 15.28 -7.29 2.51
C ASN A 585 14.37 -6.07 2.66
N PHE A 586 14.20 -5.62 3.90
CA PHE A 586 13.81 -4.27 4.23
C PHE A 586 15.05 -3.38 4.20
N TYR A 587 15.07 -2.41 3.28
CA TYR A 587 16.09 -1.38 3.18
C TYR A 587 15.69 -0.15 3.99
N PHE A 588 16.59 0.37 4.80
CA PHE A 588 16.46 1.70 5.41
C PHE A 588 17.56 2.64 4.88
N ASN A 589 17.35 3.94 4.98
CA ASN A 589 18.40 4.90 4.65
C ASN A 589 19.32 5.11 5.87
N ALA A 590 20.57 4.68 5.76
CA ALA A 590 21.57 4.82 6.83
C ALA A 590 22.23 6.21 6.87
N ASP A 591 21.90 7.11 5.95
CA ASP A 591 22.39 8.49 5.99
C ASP A 591 21.70 9.29 7.11
N PRO A 592 22.44 9.90 8.05
CA PRO A 592 21.87 10.61 9.19
C PRO A 592 20.92 11.78 8.82
N TYR A 593 21.00 12.32 7.61
CA TYR A 593 20.15 13.41 7.14
C TYR A 593 18.96 12.96 6.29
N TYR A 594 18.95 11.71 5.83
CA TYR A 594 17.89 11.12 5.01
C TYR A 594 17.22 9.90 5.67
N GLY A 595 17.68 9.50 6.85
CA GLY A 595 17.13 8.43 7.66
C GLY A 595 15.94 8.86 8.51
N LEU A 596 15.17 7.87 8.97
CA LEU A 596 14.01 8.10 9.81
C LEU A 596 14.41 8.44 11.27
N PRO A 597 13.73 9.38 11.94
CA PRO A 597 13.93 9.60 13.37
C PRO A 597 13.66 8.33 14.21
N LYS A 598 14.47 8.14 15.27
CA LYS A 598 14.40 7.02 16.22
C LYS A 598 13.00 6.80 16.82
N TRP A 599 12.20 7.86 16.97
CA TRP A 599 10.85 7.79 17.51
C TRP A 599 9.78 7.29 16.52
N SER A 600 10.09 7.15 15.23
CA SER A 600 9.12 6.68 14.21
C SER A 600 9.39 5.24 13.71
N VAL A 601 10.51 4.63 14.15
CA VAL A 601 11.00 3.32 13.66
C VAL A 601 9.93 2.22 13.67
N THR A 602 9.11 2.11 14.71
CA THR A 602 8.14 0.99 14.82
C THR A 602 7.09 1.01 13.72
N SER A 603 6.48 2.18 13.45
CA SER A 603 5.44 2.28 12.41
C SER A 603 6.04 2.03 11.02
N PHE A 604 7.14 2.71 10.74
CA PHE A 604 7.81 2.60 9.45
C PHE A 604 8.35 1.19 9.17
N ALA A 605 9.01 0.56 10.15
CA ALA A 605 9.52 -0.79 9.94
C ALA A 605 8.38 -1.82 9.85
N ASN A 606 7.25 -1.63 10.53
CA ASN A 606 6.05 -2.45 10.31
C ASN A 606 5.54 -2.35 8.87
N HIS A 607 5.59 -1.17 8.26
CA HIS A 607 5.18 -0.94 6.87
C HIS A 607 5.99 -1.80 5.88
N GLU A 608 7.30 -1.90 6.07
CA GLU A 608 8.20 -2.56 5.11
C GLU A 608 8.45 -4.05 5.42
N SER A 609 8.15 -4.50 6.63
CA SER A 609 8.55 -5.82 7.13
C SER A 609 7.38 -6.81 7.30
N MET A 610 7.45 -7.70 8.32
CA MET A 610 6.54 -8.83 8.54
C MET A 610 5.05 -8.46 8.62
N MET A 611 4.72 -7.24 9.03
CA MET A 611 3.32 -6.80 9.03
C MET A 611 2.89 -6.32 7.64
N GLY A 612 3.70 -5.51 6.97
CA GLY A 612 3.38 -4.87 5.69
C GLY A 612 3.89 -5.59 4.45
N HIS A 613 4.73 -4.90 3.66
CA HIS A 613 5.12 -5.29 2.29
C HIS A 613 5.75 -6.67 2.19
N HIS A 614 6.65 -7.03 3.11
CA HIS A 614 7.32 -8.32 3.07
C HIS A 614 6.33 -9.48 3.09
N ASN A 615 5.46 -9.50 4.10
CA ASN A 615 4.52 -10.60 4.22
C ASN A 615 3.48 -10.55 3.10
N GLN A 616 2.99 -9.37 2.71
CA GLN A 616 2.08 -9.24 1.57
C GLN A 616 2.62 -9.90 0.30
N LEU A 617 3.85 -9.54 -0.09
CA LEU A 617 4.44 -10.01 -1.34
C LEU A 617 4.84 -11.48 -1.25
N MET A 618 5.43 -11.93 -0.14
CA MET A 618 5.74 -13.35 0.06
C MET A 618 4.47 -14.21 0.13
N TYR A 619 3.37 -13.68 0.68
CA TYR A 619 2.10 -14.37 0.69
C TYR A 619 1.56 -14.56 -0.72
N ALA A 620 1.59 -13.52 -1.55
CA ALA A 620 1.17 -13.61 -2.95
C ALA A 620 2.05 -14.58 -3.77
N GLU A 621 3.34 -14.68 -3.47
CA GLU A 621 4.25 -15.63 -4.12
C GLU A 621 4.00 -17.09 -3.73
N ASN A 622 3.61 -17.35 -2.48
CA ASN A 622 3.55 -18.73 -1.95
C ASN A 622 2.12 -19.28 -1.81
N HIS A 623 1.10 -18.41 -1.70
CA HIS A 623 -0.24 -18.79 -1.22
C HIS A 623 -1.39 -18.23 -2.06
N ILE A 624 -1.15 -17.94 -3.35
CA ILE A 624 -2.20 -17.41 -4.24
C ILE A 624 -3.37 -18.39 -4.40
N ALA A 625 -4.59 -17.85 -4.52
CA ALA A 625 -5.82 -18.60 -4.59
C ALA A 625 -5.88 -19.55 -5.80
N LYS A 626 -6.46 -20.73 -5.60
CA LYS A 626 -6.70 -21.73 -6.64
C LYS A 626 -8.15 -22.19 -6.61
N ILE A 627 -8.71 -22.43 -7.79
CA ILE A 627 -10.02 -23.05 -7.98
C ILE A 627 -9.82 -24.30 -8.84
N GLY A 628 -9.80 -25.47 -8.19
CA GLY A 628 -9.32 -26.70 -8.83
C GLY A 628 -7.86 -26.53 -9.26
N GLU A 629 -7.58 -26.76 -10.54
CA GLU A 629 -6.26 -26.55 -11.14
C GLU A 629 -6.04 -25.11 -11.64
N HIS A 630 -7.07 -24.26 -11.61
CA HIS A 630 -7.03 -22.92 -12.17
C HIS A 630 -6.53 -21.90 -11.14
N SER A 631 -5.70 -20.96 -11.59
CA SER A 631 -5.26 -19.80 -10.81
C SER A 631 -4.88 -18.64 -11.73
N LEU A 632 -5.02 -17.41 -11.24
CA LEU A 632 -4.38 -16.28 -11.88
C LEU A 632 -2.90 -16.21 -11.46
N PRO A 633 -1.97 -15.95 -12.40
CA PRO A 633 -0.57 -15.75 -12.06
C PRO A 633 -0.36 -14.63 -11.04
N ASN A 634 0.62 -14.78 -10.16
CA ASN A 634 1.05 -13.68 -9.29
C ASN A 634 1.44 -12.45 -10.15
N GLY A 635 1.04 -11.26 -9.70
CA GLY A 635 1.29 -10.01 -10.41
C GLY A 635 0.38 -9.76 -11.63
N THR A 636 -0.70 -10.52 -11.80
CA THR A 636 -1.78 -10.21 -12.76
C THR A 636 -2.37 -8.82 -12.50
N PHE A 637 -2.52 -8.45 -11.22
CA PHE A 637 -2.95 -7.13 -10.79
C PHE A 637 -1.82 -6.47 -9.98
N ARG A 638 -1.68 -5.14 -10.13
CA ARG A 638 -0.56 -4.37 -9.54
C ARG A 638 -1.01 -2.99 -9.06
N TYR A 639 -2.15 -2.92 -8.37
CA TYR A 639 -2.67 -1.64 -7.91
C TYR A 639 -1.90 -1.10 -6.71
N THR A 640 -1.32 0.09 -6.86
CA THR A 640 -0.56 0.78 -5.80
C THR A 640 -1.43 1.04 -4.57
N SER A 641 -2.73 1.33 -4.73
CA SER A 641 -3.66 1.49 -3.60
C SER A 641 -3.76 0.24 -2.74
N TYR A 642 -3.76 -0.94 -3.33
CA TYR A 642 -3.73 -2.19 -2.59
C TYR A 642 -2.41 -2.37 -1.85
N VAL A 643 -1.30 -2.25 -2.59
CA VAL A 643 0.04 -2.53 -2.09
C VAL A 643 0.37 -1.62 -0.92
N GLU A 644 0.26 -0.31 -1.13
CA GLU A 644 0.56 0.71 -0.14
C GLU A 644 -0.54 0.83 0.92
N GLY A 645 -1.81 0.63 0.54
CA GLY A 645 -2.93 0.67 1.47
C GLY A 645 -2.89 -0.44 2.51
N TRP A 646 -2.42 -1.64 2.13
CA TRP A 646 -2.14 -2.73 3.06
C TRP A 646 -1.08 -2.33 4.08
N ALA A 647 0.06 -1.83 3.62
CA ALA A 647 1.16 -1.48 4.50
C ALA A 647 0.74 -0.37 5.49
N LEU A 648 0.02 0.67 5.04
CA LEU A 648 -0.58 1.67 5.92
C LEU A 648 -1.62 1.09 6.88
N PHE A 649 -2.43 0.14 6.43
CA PHE A 649 -3.41 -0.52 7.28
C PHE A 649 -2.71 -1.30 8.39
N MET A 650 -1.54 -1.87 8.12
CA MET A 650 -0.69 -2.56 9.08
C MET A 650 -0.02 -1.62 10.08
N GLU A 651 0.33 -0.40 9.67
CA GLU A 651 0.77 0.65 10.60
C GLU A 651 -0.30 0.99 11.64
N TRP A 652 -1.54 1.17 11.18
CA TRP A 652 -2.70 1.34 12.06
C TRP A 652 -2.95 0.09 12.91
N PHE A 653 -2.88 -1.10 12.32
CA PHE A 653 -3.10 -2.36 13.04
C PHE A 653 -2.04 -2.57 14.13
N GLY A 654 -0.85 -1.97 14.03
CA GLY A 654 0.13 -1.92 15.12
C GLY A 654 -0.44 -1.30 16.41
N ILE A 655 -1.35 -0.33 16.30
CA ILE A 655 -2.08 0.24 17.45
C ILE A 655 -2.99 -0.82 18.06
N GLU A 656 -3.82 -1.48 17.23
CA GLU A 656 -4.71 -2.57 17.67
C GLU A 656 -3.95 -3.75 18.28
N ALA A 657 -2.79 -4.10 17.71
CA ALA A 657 -1.94 -5.18 18.18
C ALA A 657 -1.19 -4.84 19.49
N GLY A 658 -1.24 -3.58 19.94
CA GLY A 658 -0.60 -3.13 21.18
C GLY A 658 0.91 -2.93 21.05
N PHE A 659 1.42 -2.58 19.86
CA PHE A 659 2.84 -2.32 19.65
C PHE A 659 3.34 -1.09 20.41
N TYR A 660 2.44 -0.17 20.73
CA TYR A 660 2.75 1.10 21.37
C TYR A 660 2.23 1.23 22.82
N GLY A 661 1.49 0.24 23.32
CA GLY A 661 0.84 0.31 24.63
C GLY A 661 -0.39 -0.59 24.70
N THR A 662 -1.15 -0.48 25.78
CA THR A 662 -2.46 -1.16 25.93
C THR A 662 -3.51 -0.42 25.08
N PRO A 663 -4.09 -1.04 24.04
CA PRO A 663 -5.02 -0.36 23.14
C PRO A 663 -6.32 0.05 23.86
N ASP A 664 -6.90 1.19 23.48
CA ASP A 664 -8.23 1.60 23.95
C ASP A 664 -9.34 1.02 23.07
N TYR A 665 -9.64 -0.27 23.23
CA TYR A 665 -10.68 -0.96 22.46
C TYR A 665 -12.10 -0.45 22.70
N LYS A 666 -12.32 0.33 23.77
CA LYS A 666 -13.64 0.91 24.10
C LYS A 666 -13.88 2.24 23.41
N ASN A 667 -12.83 2.88 22.89
CA ASN A 667 -12.95 4.11 22.12
C ASN A 667 -13.54 3.83 20.74
N ASN A 668 -14.35 4.77 20.24
CA ASN A 668 -14.89 4.72 18.89
C ASN A 668 -13.90 5.27 17.85
N ASP A 669 -12.89 6.04 18.26
CA ASP A 669 -11.76 6.38 17.42
C ASP A 669 -10.80 5.18 17.33
N TYR A 670 -10.60 4.66 16.13
CA TYR A 670 -9.72 3.53 15.85
C TYR A 670 -8.24 3.91 15.97
N TYR A 671 -7.93 5.22 15.97
CA TYR A 671 -6.60 5.76 16.24
C TYR A 671 -6.44 6.28 17.66
N ALA A 672 -7.41 6.07 18.56
CA ALA A 672 -7.34 6.56 19.95
C ALA A 672 -6.02 6.15 20.64
N LYS A 673 -5.50 7.05 21.49
CA LYS A 673 -4.27 6.76 22.22
C LYS A 673 -4.44 5.55 23.13
N PRO A 674 -3.40 4.70 23.27
CA PRO A 674 -3.36 3.67 24.29
C PRO A 674 -3.76 4.16 25.68
N THR A 675 -4.47 3.33 26.45
CA THR A 675 -4.86 3.65 27.83
C THR A 675 -3.69 3.58 28.80
N ASP A 676 -2.66 2.80 28.47
CA ASP A 676 -1.44 2.64 29.26
C ASP A 676 -0.23 2.43 28.33
N PHE A 677 0.88 3.08 28.65
CA PHE A 677 2.15 3.04 27.92
C PHE A 677 3.27 2.34 28.73
N THR A 678 2.96 1.77 29.90
CA THR A 678 3.93 1.13 30.80
C THR A 678 4.57 -0.10 30.16
N THR A 679 3.81 -0.86 29.38
CA THR A 679 4.31 -2.00 28.60
C THR A 679 3.71 -1.97 27.21
N ALA A 680 4.45 -2.53 26.23
CA ALA A 680 4.01 -2.63 24.85
C ALA A 680 4.58 -3.91 24.20
N LYS A 681 4.03 -4.29 23.05
CA LYS A 681 4.48 -5.44 22.26
C LYS A 681 5.42 -5.08 21.10
N GLY A 682 5.79 -3.80 20.97
CA GLY A 682 6.74 -3.30 19.98
C GLY A 682 8.20 -3.38 20.46
N ILE A 683 9.00 -2.35 20.15
CA ILE A 683 10.45 -2.33 20.42
C ILE A 683 10.82 -2.40 21.91
N THR A 684 9.89 -2.10 22.82
CA THR A 684 10.10 -2.25 24.27
C THR A 684 9.56 -3.57 24.82
N SER A 685 9.26 -4.57 23.98
CA SER A 685 8.65 -5.82 24.44
C SER A 685 9.53 -6.62 25.40
N PHE A 686 10.82 -6.29 25.50
CA PHE A 686 11.72 -6.81 26.53
C PHE A 686 11.38 -6.34 27.95
N PHE A 687 10.63 -5.25 28.11
CA PHE A 687 10.27 -4.67 29.41
C PHE A 687 8.94 -5.24 29.91
N LYS A 688 8.96 -5.89 31.08
CA LYS A 688 7.82 -6.59 31.69
C LYS A 688 7.39 -5.99 33.03
N ALA A 689 8.26 -5.22 33.67
CA ALA A 689 7.95 -4.55 34.93
C ALA A 689 6.72 -3.63 34.81
N LYS A 690 5.78 -3.77 35.76
CA LYS A 690 4.59 -2.90 35.85
C LYS A 690 4.78 -1.75 36.84
N ASN A 691 5.71 -1.91 37.77
CA ASN A 691 6.08 -0.90 38.76
C ASN A 691 7.60 -0.73 38.76
N SER A 692 8.07 0.44 39.20
CA SER A 692 9.51 0.73 39.29
C SER A 692 10.26 -0.30 40.13
N ASN A 693 9.67 -0.80 41.22
CA ASN A 693 10.32 -1.79 42.09
C ASN A 693 10.64 -3.13 41.37
N ASP A 694 9.83 -3.49 40.37
CA ASP A 694 9.95 -4.75 39.62
C ASP A 694 10.99 -4.69 38.51
N VAL A 695 11.53 -3.49 38.22
CA VAL A 695 12.52 -3.28 37.16
C VAL A 695 13.81 -4.03 37.48
N THR A 696 14.25 -4.82 36.51
CA THR A 696 15.47 -5.64 36.57
C THR A 696 16.69 -4.89 36.02
N ALA A 697 17.89 -5.34 36.38
CA ALA A 697 19.14 -4.78 35.84
C ALA A 697 19.25 -4.96 34.31
N GLU A 698 18.72 -6.07 33.77
CA GLU A 698 18.72 -6.33 32.33
C GLU A 698 17.78 -5.37 31.59
N GLU A 699 16.59 -5.08 32.15
CA GLU A 699 15.69 -4.07 31.59
C GLU A 699 16.32 -2.68 31.57
N ILE A 700 17.03 -2.29 32.64
CA ILE A 700 17.79 -1.03 32.71
C ILE A 700 18.86 -0.99 31.61
N LYS A 701 19.61 -2.09 31.44
CA LYS A 701 20.64 -2.18 30.41
C LYS A 701 20.05 -2.01 29.01
N LYS A 702 18.96 -2.73 28.71
CA LYS A 702 18.31 -2.67 27.39
C LYS A 702 17.74 -1.29 27.05
N ILE A 703 17.12 -0.59 28.01
CA ILE A 703 16.59 0.77 27.74
C ILE A 703 17.69 1.83 27.59
N LYS A 704 18.84 1.66 28.26
CA LYS A 704 20.01 2.52 28.03
C LYS A 704 20.64 2.29 26.65
N ASP A 705 20.58 1.05 26.17
CA ASP A 705 21.13 0.66 24.87
C ASP A 705 20.19 1.01 23.69
N LEU A 706 18.87 0.94 23.90
CA LEU A 706 17.86 1.18 22.87
C LEU A 706 18.02 2.57 22.23
N HIS A 707 18.31 2.57 20.93
CA HIS A 707 18.48 3.76 20.09
C HIS A 707 19.48 4.79 20.67
N GLY A 708 20.57 4.30 21.25
CA GLY A 708 21.62 5.12 21.85
C GLY A 708 21.22 5.81 23.16
N GLY A 709 20.16 5.33 23.81
CA GLY A 709 19.74 5.82 25.12
C GLY A 709 19.09 7.20 25.09
N VAL A 710 18.65 7.70 23.93
CA VAL A 710 18.00 9.03 23.81
C VAL A 710 16.79 9.16 24.74
N TYR A 711 15.98 8.11 24.88
CA TYR A 711 14.82 8.17 25.77
C TYR A 711 15.21 8.22 27.25
N TRP A 712 16.32 7.57 27.61
CA TRP A 712 16.89 7.63 28.94
C TRP A 712 17.39 9.04 29.28
N SER A 713 18.03 9.73 28.32
CA SER A 713 18.51 11.09 28.52
C SER A 713 17.38 12.11 28.63
N LYS A 714 16.28 11.97 27.86
CA LYS A 714 15.17 12.93 27.85
C LYS A 714 14.29 12.93 29.11
N VAL A 715 14.11 11.80 29.81
CA VAL A 715 13.14 11.72 30.93
C VAL A 715 13.64 12.24 32.27
N ASP A 716 14.96 12.38 32.44
CA ASP A 716 15.58 12.86 33.68
C ASP A 716 16.95 13.51 33.38
N PRO A 717 16.95 14.68 32.71
CA PRO A 717 18.19 15.36 32.33
C PRO A 717 19.00 15.84 33.55
N GLU A 718 18.34 16.07 34.69
CA GLU A 718 18.98 16.51 35.95
C GLU A 718 19.43 15.34 36.83
N ASN A 719 19.22 14.10 36.38
CA ASN A 719 19.62 12.87 37.07
C ASN A 719 19.12 12.77 38.53
N LYS A 720 17.84 13.09 38.73
CA LYS A 720 17.18 13.13 40.05
C LYS A 720 16.49 11.82 40.43
N LEU A 721 16.22 10.94 39.48
CA LEU A 721 15.48 9.70 39.68
C LEU A 721 16.40 8.52 39.99
N SER A 722 15.90 7.51 40.71
CA SER A 722 16.60 6.23 40.78
C SER A 722 16.65 5.56 39.40
N GLU A 723 17.63 4.67 39.17
CA GLU A 723 17.75 3.99 37.86
C GLU A 723 16.49 3.21 37.46
N LYS A 724 15.81 2.61 38.44
CA LYS A 724 14.57 1.85 38.22
C LYS A 724 13.42 2.76 37.81
N GLU A 725 13.25 3.89 38.49
CA GLU A 725 12.23 4.88 38.13
C GLU A 725 12.51 5.50 36.77
N ARG A 726 13.78 5.82 36.50
CA ARG A 726 14.23 6.37 35.22
C ARG A 726 13.98 5.39 34.07
N ALA A 727 14.28 4.11 34.26
CA ALA A 727 14.00 3.06 33.28
C ALA A 727 12.49 2.98 32.95
N ALA A 728 11.64 2.93 33.99
CA ALA A 728 10.20 2.87 33.81
C ALA A 728 9.66 4.10 33.05
N LYS A 729 10.15 5.30 33.38
CA LYS A 729 9.79 6.52 32.64
C LYS A 729 10.32 6.50 31.20
N ALA A 730 11.55 6.07 30.97
CA ALA A 730 12.15 6.01 29.64
C ALA A 730 11.38 5.06 28.71
N VAL A 731 10.99 3.88 29.19
CA VAL A 731 10.15 2.93 28.42
C VAL A 731 8.79 3.53 28.09
N LYS A 732 8.16 4.21 29.06
CA LYS A 732 6.90 4.91 28.84
C LYS A 732 7.05 5.99 27.77
N LEU A 733 8.16 6.74 27.78
CA LEU A 733 8.47 7.73 26.76
C LEU A 733 8.65 7.09 25.38
N VAL A 734 9.40 5.99 25.28
CA VAL A 734 9.54 5.25 24.01
C VAL A 734 8.17 4.92 23.45
N ASN A 735 7.31 4.27 24.23
CA ASN A 735 6.00 3.83 23.79
C ASN A 735 5.11 5.00 23.34
N MET A 736 5.12 6.11 24.07
CA MET A 736 4.41 7.33 23.68
C MET A 736 4.93 7.93 22.37
N LEU A 737 6.25 7.99 22.20
CA LEU A 737 6.88 8.57 21.01
C LEU A 737 6.76 7.65 19.78
N GLN A 738 6.82 6.33 19.95
CA GLN A 738 6.54 5.38 18.87
C GLN A 738 5.08 5.46 18.39
N TYR A 739 4.14 5.65 19.33
CA TYR A 739 2.75 5.95 18.96
C TYR A 739 2.62 7.29 18.22
N TYR A 740 3.36 8.32 18.66
CA TYR A 740 3.46 9.59 17.92
C TYR A 740 3.98 9.36 16.49
N GLY A 741 5.00 8.51 16.34
CA GLY A 741 5.49 8.01 15.06
C GLY A 741 4.39 7.48 14.16
N ALA A 742 3.57 6.56 14.67
CA ALA A 742 2.44 6.00 13.92
C ALA A 742 1.42 7.06 13.48
N LEU A 743 1.14 8.05 14.33
CA LEU A 743 0.28 9.18 13.97
C LEU A 743 0.93 10.05 12.89
N ASN A 744 2.23 10.36 13.02
CA ASN A 744 2.96 11.18 12.05
C ASN A 744 3.07 10.51 10.67
N GLU A 745 3.35 9.20 10.63
CA GLU A 745 3.39 8.45 9.36
C GLU A 745 2.01 8.40 8.70
N THR A 746 0.95 8.20 9.49
CA THR A 746 -0.44 8.29 9.01
C THR A 746 -0.74 9.70 8.49
N GLN A 747 -0.28 10.73 9.21
CA GLN A 747 -0.52 12.13 8.89
C GLN A 747 0.11 12.54 7.55
N LEU A 748 1.32 12.06 7.25
CA LEU A 748 1.92 12.24 5.93
C LEU A 748 0.98 11.76 4.81
N ARG A 749 0.40 10.56 4.94
CA ARG A 749 -0.48 10.01 3.89
C ARG A 749 -1.88 10.62 3.88
N ASN A 750 -2.35 11.16 5.01
CA ASN A 750 -3.54 12.02 5.05
C ASN A 750 -3.32 13.28 4.19
N MET A 751 -2.19 13.96 4.39
CA MET A 751 -1.84 15.15 3.63
C MET A 751 -1.64 14.85 2.14
N ARG A 752 -1.08 13.69 1.78
CA ARG A 752 -0.92 13.27 0.36
C ARG A 752 -2.22 13.29 -0.44
N LEU A 753 -3.34 12.81 0.14
CA LEU A 753 -4.66 12.87 -0.52
C LEU A 753 -5.01 14.31 -0.92
N ALA A 754 -4.82 15.24 0.02
CA ALA A 754 -5.15 16.64 -0.17
C ALA A 754 -4.16 17.34 -1.11
N ILE A 755 -2.85 17.15 -0.93
CA ILE A 755 -1.81 17.87 -1.69
C ILE A 755 -1.83 17.51 -3.17
N ASP A 756 -1.86 16.21 -3.51
CA ASP A 756 -1.86 15.79 -4.92
C ASP A 756 -3.13 16.28 -5.65
N SER A 757 -4.28 16.14 -4.99
CA SER A 757 -5.55 16.66 -5.50
C SER A 757 -5.53 18.19 -5.65
N ALA A 758 -4.96 18.91 -4.69
CA ALA A 758 -4.84 20.36 -4.73
C ALA A 758 -3.88 20.85 -5.82
N TYR A 759 -2.76 20.15 -6.04
CA TYR A 759 -1.82 20.44 -7.12
C TYR A 759 -2.46 20.29 -8.49
N HIS A 760 -3.18 19.19 -8.67
CA HIS A 760 -3.45 18.68 -10.01
C HIS A 760 -4.91 18.75 -10.42
N SER A 761 -5.87 18.75 -9.51
CA SER A 761 -7.28 18.77 -9.90
C SER A 761 -7.84 20.18 -10.01
N ASP A 762 -8.35 20.50 -11.19
CA ASP A 762 -9.20 21.68 -11.39
C ASP A 762 -10.63 21.47 -10.82
N GLY A 763 -10.97 20.25 -10.38
CA GLY A 763 -12.28 19.92 -9.80
C GLY A 763 -12.39 20.10 -8.29
N VAL A 764 -11.30 20.45 -7.60
CA VAL A 764 -11.32 20.65 -6.15
C VAL A 764 -12.03 21.95 -5.78
N GLU A 765 -12.95 21.86 -4.82
CA GLU A 765 -13.62 23.02 -4.23
C GLU A 765 -12.90 23.36 -2.93
N THR A 766 -12.05 24.38 -2.92
CA THR A 766 -11.30 24.71 -1.70
C THR A 766 -12.02 25.69 -0.79
N ALA A 767 -12.25 25.25 0.46
CA ALA A 767 -12.57 26.10 1.60
C ALA A 767 -11.39 26.25 2.59
N ASN A 768 -10.30 25.48 2.44
CA ASN A 768 -9.13 25.56 3.32
C ASN A 768 -8.10 26.59 2.77
N PRO A 769 -7.84 27.69 3.49
CA PRO A 769 -6.89 28.71 3.05
C PRO A 769 -5.42 28.24 3.06
N ASP A 770 -5.08 27.21 3.84
CA ASP A 770 -3.71 26.70 3.95
C ASP A 770 -3.32 25.82 2.74
N LEU A 771 -4.28 25.26 1.99
CA LEU A 771 -4.03 24.42 0.83
C LEU A 771 -5.09 24.64 -0.27
N PRO A 772 -4.95 25.70 -1.08
CA PRO A 772 -5.95 26.12 -2.08
C PRO A 772 -5.93 25.27 -3.37
N ARG A 773 -6.97 25.40 -4.21
CA ARG A 773 -7.05 24.77 -5.54
C ARG A 773 -5.91 25.29 -6.41
N GLY A 774 -5.13 24.37 -6.97
CA GLY A 774 -3.93 24.71 -7.73
C GLY A 774 -2.81 25.19 -6.83
N ALA A 775 -2.66 24.61 -5.64
CA ALA A 775 -1.59 24.98 -4.72
C ALA A 775 -0.21 24.97 -5.40
N SER A 776 0.62 25.93 -5.03
CA SER A 776 2.05 25.95 -5.41
C SER A 776 2.85 24.96 -4.56
N ILE A 777 4.06 24.59 -5.02
CA ILE A 777 4.98 23.72 -4.25
C ILE A 777 5.26 24.33 -2.87
N HIS A 778 5.45 25.65 -2.80
CA HIS A 778 5.63 26.37 -1.56
C HIS A 778 4.44 26.18 -0.60
N GLN A 779 3.20 26.36 -1.07
CA GLN A 779 2.01 26.20 -0.22
C GLN A 779 1.86 24.78 0.30
N ALA A 780 2.14 23.76 -0.52
CA ALA A 780 2.14 22.38 -0.05
C ALA A 780 3.19 22.12 1.03
N ARG A 781 4.40 22.70 0.91
CA ARG A 781 5.44 22.60 1.95
C ARG A 781 5.01 23.24 3.26
N GLU A 782 4.44 24.44 3.20
CA GLU A 782 3.93 25.13 4.39
C GLU A 782 2.79 24.34 5.05
N TYR A 783 1.91 23.75 4.25
CA TYR A 783 0.88 22.83 4.75
C TYR A 783 1.51 21.59 5.42
N MET A 784 2.54 20.98 4.85
CA MET A 784 3.23 19.84 5.47
C MET A 784 3.92 20.21 6.80
N LYS A 785 4.65 21.32 6.85
CA LYS A 785 5.33 21.81 8.05
C LYS A 785 4.36 22.10 9.19
N LYS A 786 3.23 22.75 8.87
CA LYS A 786 2.21 23.12 9.85
C LYS A 786 1.54 21.91 10.50
N ASN A 787 1.44 20.80 9.77
CA ASN A 787 0.57 19.69 10.13
C ASN A 787 1.32 18.38 10.48
N SER A 788 2.66 18.36 10.49
CA SER A 788 3.46 17.14 10.76
C SER A 788 4.80 17.42 11.43
N ALA A 789 5.45 16.36 11.92
CA ALA A 789 6.82 16.37 12.44
C ALA A 789 7.87 15.92 11.41
N LEU A 790 7.54 15.98 10.11
CA LEU A 790 8.46 15.57 9.04
C LEU A 790 9.69 16.47 8.99
N GLY A 791 10.85 15.86 8.68
CA GLY A 791 12.08 16.59 8.47
C GLY A 791 12.02 17.48 7.22
N ILE A 792 12.86 18.52 7.18
CA ILE A 792 12.91 19.46 6.04
C ILE A 792 13.27 18.77 4.71
N GLY A 793 14.14 17.76 4.78
CA GLY A 793 14.54 16.93 3.64
C GLY A 793 13.34 16.16 3.05
N ASP A 794 12.55 15.53 3.91
CA ASP A 794 11.33 14.80 3.52
C ASP A 794 10.34 15.75 2.87
N ILE A 795 10.01 16.87 3.51
CA ILE A 795 9.05 17.86 2.99
C ILE A 795 9.48 18.37 1.60
N THR A 796 10.77 18.65 1.42
CA THR A 796 11.33 19.14 0.15
C THR A 796 11.27 18.07 -0.94
N SER A 797 11.63 16.82 -0.61
CA SER A 797 11.61 15.70 -1.55
C SER A 797 10.17 15.34 -1.97
N ASP A 798 9.30 15.15 -0.98
CA ASP A 798 7.95 14.64 -1.19
C ASP A 798 7.04 15.69 -1.89
N SER A 799 7.14 16.97 -1.53
CA SER A 799 6.37 18.03 -2.22
C SER A 799 6.68 18.11 -3.72
N ARG A 800 7.93 17.84 -4.14
CA ARG A 800 8.32 17.75 -5.56
C ARG A 800 7.89 16.43 -6.19
N ARG A 801 8.01 15.32 -5.45
CA ARG A 801 7.54 14.01 -5.90
C ARG A 801 6.06 14.06 -6.24
N TYR A 802 5.21 14.60 -5.37
CA TYR A 802 3.76 14.62 -5.61
C TYR A 802 3.44 15.47 -6.85
N PHE A 803 4.17 16.57 -7.06
CA PHE A 803 4.04 17.38 -8.28
C PHE A 803 4.50 16.65 -9.55
N GLY A 804 5.58 15.86 -9.46
CA GLY A 804 6.23 15.21 -10.59
C GLY A 804 5.81 13.76 -10.86
N TYR A 805 5.08 13.12 -9.94
CA TYR A 805 4.58 11.74 -10.04
C TYR A 805 3.06 11.70 -9.81
N VAL A 806 2.37 12.40 -10.71
CA VAL A 806 0.97 12.80 -10.61
C VAL A 806 0.03 11.64 -10.28
N GLY A 807 -0.75 11.79 -9.21
CA GLY A 807 -1.78 10.84 -8.78
C GLY A 807 -1.25 9.72 -7.88
N GLN A 808 0.05 9.40 -7.92
CA GLN A 808 0.59 8.26 -7.16
C GLN A 808 0.42 8.42 -5.65
N ALA A 809 0.50 9.67 -5.16
CA ALA A 809 0.45 9.97 -3.73
C ALA A 809 -0.94 9.69 -3.11
N ILE A 810 -2.03 9.71 -3.89
CA ILE A 810 -3.37 9.45 -3.34
C ILE A 810 -3.64 7.95 -3.10
N SER A 811 -2.86 7.06 -3.71
CA SER A 811 -3.06 5.61 -3.67
C SER A 811 -3.03 5.06 -2.24
N TYR A 812 -2.05 5.52 -1.45
CA TYR A 812 -1.77 5.05 -0.08
C TYR A 812 -3.02 5.04 0.81
N ASN A 813 -3.52 6.23 1.16
CA ASN A 813 -4.60 6.33 2.13
C ASN A 813 -5.94 5.91 1.51
N SER A 814 -6.12 6.05 0.18
CA SER A 814 -7.32 5.54 -0.51
C SER A 814 -7.49 4.04 -0.30
N GLY A 815 -6.40 3.27 -0.34
CA GLY A 815 -6.44 1.84 -0.06
C GLY A 815 -6.61 1.52 1.42
N LYS A 816 -5.83 2.17 2.30
CA LYS A 816 -5.90 1.95 3.76
C LYS A 816 -7.31 2.09 4.30
N GLU A 817 -8.03 3.15 3.90
CA GLU A 817 -9.40 3.40 4.35
C GLU A 817 -10.34 2.25 3.96
N VAL A 818 -10.17 1.66 2.77
CA VAL A 818 -10.98 0.50 2.37
C VAL A 818 -10.65 -0.74 3.20
N PHE A 819 -9.38 -1.03 3.46
CA PHE A 819 -9.00 -2.14 4.37
C PHE A 819 -9.61 -1.95 5.77
N LEU A 820 -9.54 -0.73 6.30
CA LEU A 820 -10.10 -0.39 7.61
C LEU A 820 -11.64 -0.49 7.64
N ASP A 821 -12.32 -0.04 6.59
CA ASP A 821 -13.77 -0.18 6.43
C ASP A 821 -14.18 -1.66 6.40
N ILE A 822 -13.44 -2.49 5.67
CA ILE A 822 -13.69 -3.92 5.60
C ILE A 822 -13.47 -4.57 6.98
N TYR A 823 -12.37 -4.23 7.66
CA TYR A 823 -12.10 -4.72 9.02
C TYR A 823 -13.28 -4.42 9.97
N LYS A 824 -13.75 -3.17 9.98
CA LYS A 824 -14.91 -2.73 10.77
C LYS A 824 -16.20 -3.49 10.41
N ALA A 825 -16.45 -3.66 9.11
CA ALA A 825 -17.64 -4.34 8.63
C ALA A 825 -17.66 -5.83 9.01
N VAL A 826 -16.52 -6.51 8.89
CA VAL A 826 -16.35 -7.92 9.28
C VAL A 826 -16.49 -8.08 10.79
N GLN A 827 -15.79 -7.26 11.58
CA GLN A 827 -15.92 -7.25 13.04
C GLN A 827 -17.39 -7.10 13.47
N LYS A 828 -18.11 -6.14 12.89
CA LYS A 828 -19.53 -5.90 13.16
C LYS A 828 -20.41 -7.08 12.73
N LYS A 829 -20.14 -7.67 11.56
CA LYS A 829 -20.87 -8.85 11.05
C LYS A 829 -20.76 -10.05 11.98
N LEU A 830 -19.58 -10.24 12.60
CA LEU A 830 -19.33 -11.31 13.57
C LEU A 830 -19.90 -11.02 14.96
N GLY A 831 -20.36 -9.79 15.23
CA GLY A 831 -20.92 -9.40 16.52
C GLY A 831 -19.88 -9.31 17.65
N LEU A 832 -18.60 -9.15 17.30
CA LEU A 832 -17.49 -9.10 18.25
C LEU A 832 -17.13 -7.65 18.62
N THR A 833 -16.72 -7.40 19.85
CA THR A 833 -16.01 -6.15 20.18
C THR A 833 -14.63 -6.12 19.50
N ARG A 834 -13.98 -4.95 19.44
CA ARG A 834 -12.61 -4.83 18.89
C ARG A 834 -11.65 -5.79 19.58
N GLU A 835 -11.66 -5.80 20.91
CA GLU A 835 -10.83 -6.69 21.72
C GLU A 835 -11.13 -8.18 21.50
N GLN A 836 -12.41 -8.54 21.39
CA GLN A 836 -12.80 -9.93 21.11
C GLN A 836 -12.40 -10.35 19.70
N PHE A 837 -12.49 -9.46 18.72
CA PHE A 837 -12.16 -9.77 17.34
C PHE A 837 -10.67 -10.02 17.15
N ILE A 838 -9.81 -9.13 17.68
CA ILE A 838 -8.36 -9.33 17.58
C ILE A 838 -7.90 -10.56 18.35
N ASN A 839 -8.45 -10.83 19.54
CA ASN A 839 -8.06 -11.98 20.37
C ASN A 839 -8.91 -13.24 20.12
N ALA A 840 -9.73 -13.26 19.07
CA ALA A 840 -10.62 -14.39 18.81
C ALA A 840 -9.80 -15.68 18.63
N LYS A 841 -10.17 -16.74 19.34
CA LYS A 841 -9.61 -18.07 19.14
C LYS A 841 -10.58 -18.91 18.34
N THR A 842 -10.09 -19.58 17.30
CA THR A 842 -10.91 -20.48 16.47
C THR A 842 -10.27 -21.86 16.42
N ASP A 843 -11.08 -22.90 16.22
CA ASP A 843 -10.56 -24.29 16.16
C ASP A 843 -9.60 -24.50 15.00
N ALA A 844 -9.84 -23.81 13.86
CA ALA A 844 -9.04 -23.96 12.66
C ALA A 844 -7.70 -23.20 12.72
N GLU A 845 -7.70 -21.96 13.24
CA GLU A 845 -6.56 -21.04 13.15
C GLU A 845 -5.88 -20.78 14.52
N GLY A 846 -6.46 -21.27 15.61
CA GLY A 846 -5.98 -21.00 16.97
C GLY A 846 -6.17 -19.54 17.38
N GLU A 847 -5.19 -18.99 18.09
CA GLU A 847 -5.15 -17.58 18.52
C GLU A 847 -5.19 -16.63 17.31
N HIS A 848 -5.83 -15.47 17.48
CA HIS A 848 -6.07 -14.49 16.42
C HIS A 848 -6.82 -15.05 15.21
N GLY A 849 -7.62 -16.11 15.39
CA GLY A 849 -8.17 -16.90 14.30
C GLY A 849 -9.09 -16.14 13.35
N GLU A 850 -9.87 -15.16 13.85
CA GLU A 850 -10.69 -14.33 12.96
C GLU A 850 -9.87 -13.29 12.17
N ILE A 851 -8.76 -12.80 12.75
CA ILE A 851 -7.79 -11.94 12.05
C ILE A 851 -7.07 -12.73 10.96
N LYS A 852 -6.61 -13.95 11.26
CA LYS A 852 -5.94 -14.84 10.30
C LYS A 852 -6.82 -15.13 9.09
N LYS A 853 -8.11 -15.43 9.31
CA LYS A 853 -9.09 -15.63 8.23
C LYS A 853 -9.27 -14.37 7.38
N LEU A 854 -9.40 -13.20 8.01
CA LEU A 854 -9.57 -11.95 7.29
C LEU A 854 -8.31 -11.61 6.46
N PHE A 855 -7.12 -11.80 7.04
CA PHE A 855 -5.86 -11.50 6.35
C PHE A 855 -5.57 -12.49 5.21
N ASP A 856 -5.96 -13.78 5.33
CA ASP A 856 -5.96 -14.72 4.19
C ASP A 856 -6.80 -14.17 3.02
N TRP A 857 -8.02 -13.69 3.30
CA TRP A 857 -8.87 -13.08 2.28
C TRP A 857 -8.29 -11.82 1.67
N PHE A 858 -7.65 -10.97 2.48
CA PHE A 858 -6.96 -9.80 1.97
C PHE A 858 -5.85 -10.19 0.99
N LEU A 859 -5.04 -11.19 1.30
CA LEU A 859 -3.77 -11.46 0.61
C LEU A 859 -3.84 -12.48 -0.54
N ARG A 860 -4.72 -13.48 -0.45
CA ARG A 860 -4.69 -14.65 -1.34
C ARG A 860 -5.04 -14.39 -2.81
N ASN A 861 -5.62 -13.23 -3.14
CA ASN A 861 -5.93 -12.84 -4.51
C ASN A 861 -5.00 -11.73 -5.05
N SER A 862 -3.90 -11.43 -4.34
CA SER A 862 -2.92 -10.40 -4.69
C SER A 862 -3.56 -9.01 -4.87
N ALA A 863 -2.89 -8.10 -5.58
CA ALA A 863 -3.18 -6.66 -5.57
C ALA A 863 -4.43 -6.22 -6.33
N LEU A 864 -5.61 -6.61 -5.83
CA LEU A 864 -6.93 -6.27 -6.37
C LEU A 864 -7.23 -4.76 -6.31
N PRO A 865 -8.08 -4.24 -7.22
CA PRO A 865 -8.74 -2.95 -7.02
C PRO A 865 -9.50 -2.90 -5.69
N MET A 866 -9.49 -1.77 -5.00
CA MET A 866 -10.07 -1.65 -3.64
C MET A 866 -11.56 -1.99 -3.57
N GLU A 867 -12.37 -1.51 -4.51
CA GLU A 867 -13.80 -1.85 -4.50
C GLU A 867 -14.06 -3.34 -4.82
N THR A 868 -13.22 -3.97 -5.64
CA THR A 868 -13.27 -5.42 -5.86
C THR A 868 -12.92 -6.18 -4.58
N LEU A 869 -11.88 -5.77 -3.86
CA LEU A 869 -11.52 -6.38 -2.58
C LEU A 869 -12.68 -6.33 -1.58
N ARG A 870 -13.34 -5.16 -1.47
CA ARG A 870 -14.53 -4.97 -0.62
C ARG A 870 -15.64 -5.95 -0.99
N GLU A 871 -15.98 -6.06 -2.28
CA GLU A 871 -17.02 -6.97 -2.78
C GLU A 871 -16.73 -8.44 -2.48
N VAL A 872 -15.49 -8.87 -2.71
CA VAL A 872 -15.04 -10.25 -2.46
C VAL A 872 -15.23 -10.61 -0.99
N ILE A 873 -14.77 -9.74 -0.10
CA ILE A 873 -14.84 -10.00 1.35
C ILE A 873 -16.28 -9.93 1.84
N TYR A 874 -17.07 -8.98 1.33
CA TYR A 874 -18.48 -8.89 1.69
C TYR A 874 -19.23 -10.16 1.26
N LYS A 875 -18.94 -10.70 0.07
CA LYS A 875 -19.49 -12.00 -0.36
C LYS A 875 -19.02 -13.15 0.54
N ALA A 876 -17.73 -13.20 0.88
CA ALA A 876 -17.17 -14.24 1.74
C ALA A 876 -17.79 -14.28 3.15
N TYR A 877 -18.13 -13.11 3.70
CA TYR A 877 -18.73 -12.98 5.04
C TYR A 877 -20.26 -12.81 5.03
N GLY A 878 -20.91 -12.83 3.85
CA GLY A 878 -22.35 -12.59 3.73
C GLY A 878 -22.78 -11.22 4.25
N ILE A 879 -22.00 -10.18 3.96
CA ILE A 879 -22.28 -8.77 4.26
C ILE A 879 -22.97 -8.18 3.03
N THR A 880 -24.12 -7.55 3.23
CA THR A 880 -24.80 -6.78 2.19
C THR A 880 -24.25 -5.35 2.18
N LYS A 881 -23.98 -4.82 0.99
CA LYS A 881 -23.51 -3.43 0.80
C LYS A 881 -24.48 -2.41 1.37
#